data_AF-A0A834GQR5-F1
#
_entry.id   AF-A0A834GQR5-F1
#
_cell.length_a   1.000
_cell.length_b   1.000
_cell.length_c   1.000
_cell.angle_alpha   90.00
_cell.angle_beta   90.00
_cell.angle_gamma   90.00
#
_symmetry.space_group_name_H-M   'P 1'
#
loop_
_entity.id
_entity.type
_entity.pdbx_description
1 polymer ?
#
loop_
_entity_poly.entity_id
_entity_poly.type
_entity_poly.pdbx_seq_one_letter_code
_entity_poly.pdbx_strand_id
1 'polypeptide(L)'
;MVVKRTPSSHSHGGIKIVRGAILALTSTVFLGYIIVWIMSGTNTYRTWFAKLRANYTNSTYFGNQGATILVFTLPILFMAVVGCVYLHLGKELIRGIYMERKGRKNQIALLKRRPMVIKGLGVVSGIELSMFIMFIALVVWSFSTHLHLYFSLVTKRAIEKGEKIWEVKLDRVGLVLGIVGNLCLAFLFFPVTRSSSVLPLFGLTSEGSIKYHIWLGHITMVLFTAHGVVYIVYWIITKRYSEMVDWASTQIANVPGELSLLFGLFLWVTTHPRIRKNMFELFFYTHYLYILFIVFYIFHLGIAFTYTILPGFYLFAIDRYLRFLQSRQSIRLVSARVLPYETLELNFSKSRDLSYTPTSMIFINVPSVSKLQWHPFTISSNSNLEPNNLSVIIKNEGSWTKKLYQMLSSPSPLDHLKVCVEGPHGPASTHFLRHDMLVMVSGGSGIAPFISIIRELIFTATTLKSKTPRVLLICAFKYSSDLTMLDLLVPNSGTPSLISNLELEIEAYVTRENEPPLEKPEILQTIWFKPNSMDAPLSPTLGPNGWLWLGAIISSSFIIYLLFMGILTRYYIFPIDHNTSKIFSHTLQAMLNMLLVCISIVVAASIGFLVNKRRKSMEAEQIQNVENATPEVSPDTWLGNDRELESLPHQSFTKVNYGGRPELKRILLECKEPSVGVLVCGPKKMRHEVAAACSSSLAENLHFESLSFNWWEVKLDRVGLVLGVVGNLCLAFLFFPVTRSSSVLPLFGLTSDGSIKYHIWLGHITMVLFTAHGLMVDWASTRIANVPGELSLLFGLFLWVTTHPRIRTNMSELFFYTHYLYILFIVFYIFHLGIAVAYTILPGFYLFAIDRYLRLLQSQQSVRLVSARVLPYETLELNFSKSRGPHGPASTHFLRHDMLVMVSGGSGIAPFISIIRELIFTATTLKSKMPRVLLICAFKYSSDLTMLDLLVPNSGTPSRISNLELEIEAYITRENEPPLEKPKILQTIRFKPNSMDAPLSPTLGSNGWLWLGAIISSSFIIYLLFMGILTRYYIFPIDHNTSKIFSHTLQAMLNMSLVCISIVVAASVGFLVNKRRKSMEAEQIQNVENATPGVSPDTWFGDDRELESLPHRSFTKVNYGGRPELKRILLECKEPSVGVLVCGPKKMRHEVAAACSSSLAENLHFESLSFNW
;
A
#
# COMPACT_ATOMS: atom_id res chain seq x y z
N MET A 1 -6.60 51.52 -31.15
CA MET A 1 -5.61 50.53 -31.63
C MET A 1 -6.15 49.81 -32.85
N VAL A 2 -5.31 49.68 -33.88
CA VAL A 2 -5.62 49.17 -35.22
C VAL A 2 -6.20 47.75 -35.17
N VAL A 3 -7.40 47.58 -35.75
CA VAL A 3 -8.04 46.29 -36.03
C VAL A 3 -7.17 45.55 -37.06
N LYS A 4 -6.36 44.59 -36.59
CA LYS A 4 -5.62 43.66 -37.45
C LYS A 4 -6.64 42.78 -38.19
N ARG A 5 -6.62 42.83 -39.53
CA ARG A 5 -7.41 41.99 -40.44
C ARG A 5 -7.36 40.51 -39.99
N THR A 6 -8.54 39.91 -39.89
CA THR A 6 -8.80 38.49 -39.61
C THR A 6 -8.16 37.56 -40.65
N PRO A 7 -7.68 36.36 -40.29
CA PRO A 7 -7.21 35.39 -41.26
C PRO A 7 -8.38 34.88 -42.11
N SER A 8 -8.12 34.72 -43.41
CA SER A 8 -9.08 34.29 -44.44
C SER A 8 -9.71 32.92 -44.14
N SER A 9 -10.93 32.70 -44.65
CA SER A 9 -11.69 31.44 -44.60
C SER A 9 -10.90 30.21 -45.08
N HIS A 10 -9.87 30.41 -45.91
CA HIS A 10 -8.92 29.38 -46.34
C HIS A 10 -8.10 28.75 -45.20
N SER A 11 -7.77 29.49 -44.12
CA SER A 11 -6.95 28.95 -43.02
C SER A 11 -7.73 27.93 -42.15
N HIS A 12 -9.04 28.12 -42.00
CA HIS A 12 -9.91 27.24 -41.21
C HIS A 12 -10.17 25.90 -41.91
N GLY A 13 -10.14 25.87 -43.25
CA GLY A 13 -10.17 24.64 -44.04
C GLY A 13 -8.92 23.77 -43.80
N GLY A 14 -7.73 24.39 -43.83
CA GLY A 14 -6.46 23.72 -43.54
C GLY A 14 -6.42 23.10 -42.15
N ILE A 15 -6.84 23.82 -41.10
CA ILE A 15 -6.87 23.31 -39.72
C ILE A 15 -7.80 22.09 -39.58
N LYS A 16 -8.96 22.09 -40.27
CA LYS A 16 -9.88 20.93 -40.26
C LYS A 16 -9.25 19.70 -40.91
N ILE A 17 -8.55 19.87 -42.04
CA ILE A 17 -7.84 18.79 -42.73
C ILE A 17 -6.74 18.21 -41.83
N VAL A 18 -5.92 19.07 -41.22
CA VAL A 18 -4.85 18.65 -40.30
C VAL A 18 -5.42 17.91 -39.08
N ARG A 19 -6.50 18.39 -38.47
CA ARG A 19 -7.16 17.68 -37.36
C ARG A 19 -7.72 16.33 -37.79
N GLY A 20 -8.29 16.24 -38.99
CA GLY A 20 -8.76 14.97 -39.56
C GLY A 20 -7.62 13.97 -39.78
N ALA A 21 -6.49 14.43 -40.33
CA ALA A 21 -5.29 13.62 -40.51
C ALA A 21 -4.71 13.13 -39.18
N ILE A 22 -4.64 14.01 -38.16
CA ILE A 22 -4.22 13.65 -36.81
C ILE A 22 -5.12 12.56 -36.22
N LEU A 23 -6.45 12.71 -36.33
CA LEU A 23 -7.39 11.73 -35.81
C LEU A 23 -7.27 10.36 -36.51
N ALA A 24 -7.05 10.36 -37.83
CA ALA A 24 -6.83 9.14 -38.60
C ALA A 24 -5.52 8.44 -38.17
N LEU A 25 -4.45 9.21 -37.98
CA LEU A 25 -3.16 8.70 -37.50
C LEU A 25 -3.28 8.10 -36.10
N THR A 26 -3.86 8.82 -35.13
CA THR A 26 -4.02 8.32 -33.76
C THR A 26 -4.94 7.10 -33.70
N SER A 27 -6.01 7.07 -34.50
CA SER A 27 -6.89 5.89 -34.60
C SER A 27 -6.16 4.67 -35.15
N THR A 28 -5.29 4.86 -36.15
CA THR A 28 -4.47 3.78 -36.74
C THR A 28 -3.47 3.23 -35.72
N VAL A 29 -2.77 4.10 -35.00
CA VAL A 29 -1.83 3.72 -33.94
C VAL A 29 -2.54 2.99 -32.80
N PHE A 30 -3.71 3.48 -32.38
CA PHE A 30 -4.51 2.81 -31.35
C PHE A 30 -4.99 1.42 -31.80
N LEU A 31 -5.47 1.30 -33.04
CA LEU A 31 -5.88 0.00 -33.59
C LEU A 31 -4.71 -0.98 -33.61
N GLY A 32 -3.52 -0.54 -34.04
CA GLY A 32 -2.29 -1.34 -33.96
C GLY A 32 -1.96 -1.77 -32.54
N TYR A 33 -2.09 -0.87 -31.56
CA TYR A 33 -1.89 -1.18 -30.14
C TYR A 33 -2.87 -2.23 -29.62
N ILE A 34 -4.15 -2.16 -29.98
CA ILE A 34 -5.15 -3.17 -29.61
C ILE A 34 -4.88 -4.52 -30.30
N ILE A 35 -4.46 -4.51 -31.57
CA ILE A 35 -4.06 -5.74 -32.28
C ILE A 35 -2.90 -6.44 -31.57
N VAL A 36 -1.92 -5.69 -31.06
CA VAL A 36 -0.82 -6.25 -30.27
C VAL A 36 -1.35 -6.98 -29.03
N TRP A 37 -2.31 -6.41 -28.31
CA TRP A 37 -2.95 -7.07 -27.16
C TRP A 37 -3.75 -8.32 -27.56
N ILE A 38 -4.50 -8.28 -28.67
CA ILE A 38 -5.23 -9.44 -29.21
C ILE A 38 -4.27 -10.58 -29.58
N MET A 39 -3.14 -10.23 -30.21
CA MET A 39 -2.14 -11.19 -30.67
C MET A 39 -1.25 -11.72 -29.54
N SER A 40 -1.17 -11.03 -28.40
CA SER A 40 -0.23 -11.33 -27.31
C SER A 40 -0.23 -12.79 -26.84
N GLY A 41 -1.40 -13.45 -26.84
CA GLY A 41 -1.57 -14.85 -26.45
C GLY A 41 -1.30 -15.89 -27.55
N THR A 42 -0.85 -15.46 -28.74
CA THR A 42 -0.66 -16.35 -29.91
C THR A 42 0.80 -16.76 -30.12
N ASN A 43 1.02 -17.90 -30.79
CA ASN A 43 2.36 -18.34 -31.18
C ASN A 43 3.05 -17.34 -32.12
N THR A 44 2.31 -16.69 -33.00
CA THR A 44 2.82 -15.67 -33.93
C THR A 44 3.43 -14.49 -33.19
N TYR A 45 2.74 -13.98 -32.16
CA TYR A 45 3.29 -12.91 -31.34
C TYR A 45 4.54 -13.37 -30.58
N ARG A 46 4.53 -14.58 -30.01
CA ARG A 46 5.68 -15.10 -29.27
C ARG A 46 6.95 -15.16 -30.12
N THR A 47 6.85 -15.65 -31.37
CA THR A 47 7.99 -15.72 -32.29
C THR A 47 8.43 -14.35 -32.77
N TRP A 48 7.48 -13.48 -33.14
CA TRP A 48 7.77 -12.11 -33.58
C TRP A 48 8.43 -11.28 -32.46
N PHE A 49 7.86 -11.29 -31.25
CA PHE A 49 8.36 -10.52 -30.12
C PHE A 49 9.69 -11.06 -29.59
N ALA A 50 9.92 -12.38 -29.68
CA ALA A 50 11.23 -12.97 -29.37
C ALA A 50 12.32 -12.51 -30.35
N LYS A 51 12.04 -12.46 -31.66
CA LYS A 51 12.96 -11.91 -32.67
C LYS A 51 13.24 -10.43 -32.41
N LEU A 52 12.20 -9.65 -32.11
CA LEU A 52 12.36 -8.24 -31.76
C LEU A 52 13.23 -8.09 -30.52
N ARG A 53 12.98 -8.86 -29.46
CA ARG A 53 13.78 -8.82 -28.23
C ARG A 53 15.25 -9.16 -28.49
N ALA A 54 15.53 -10.18 -29.31
CA ALA A 54 16.91 -10.56 -29.65
C ALA A 54 17.71 -9.41 -30.27
N ASN A 55 17.10 -8.58 -31.11
CA ASN A 55 17.75 -7.39 -31.69
C ASN A 55 18.11 -6.34 -30.62
N TYR A 56 17.35 -6.27 -29.53
CA TYR A 56 17.58 -5.34 -28.41
C TYR A 56 18.40 -5.95 -27.28
N THR A 57 18.50 -7.28 -27.17
CA THR A 57 19.31 -7.97 -26.15
C THR A 57 20.77 -7.55 -26.23
N ASN A 58 21.30 -7.36 -27.45
CA ASN A 58 22.66 -6.92 -27.69
C ASN A 58 22.83 -5.39 -27.68
N SER A 59 21.76 -4.63 -27.44
CA SER A 59 21.84 -3.17 -27.36
C SER A 59 22.54 -2.74 -26.09
N THR A 60 23.62 -1.99 -26.24
CA THR A 60 24.41 -1.45 -25.12
C THR A 60 23.69 -0.36 -24.32
N TYR A 61 22.58 0.19 -24.84
CA TYR A 61 21.88 1.33 -24.24
C TYR A 61 20.52 0.97 -23.66
N PHE A 62 19.68 0.21 -24.37
CA PHE A 62 18.30 -0.02 -23.94
C PHE A 62 18.03 -1.44 -23.44
N GLY A 63 18.90 -2.40 -23.75
CA GLY A 63 18.76 -3.81 -23.38
C GLY A 63 17.40 -4.42 -23.76
N ASN A 64 17.06 -5.55 -23.13
CA ASN A 64 15.81 -6.30 -23.39
C ASN A 64 14.51 -5.51 -23.19
N GLN A 65 14.56 -4.47 -22.36
CA GLN A 65 13.42 -3.62 -22.02
C GLN A 65 13.08 -2.60 -23.12
N GLY A 66 14.03 -2.27 -24.02
CA GLY A 66 13.79 -1.40 -25.16
C GLY A 66 12.66 -1.90 -26.08
N ALA A 67 12.57 -3.21 -26.29
CA ALA A 67 11.50 -3.82 -27.08
C ALA A 67 10.11 -3.61 -26.47
N THR A 68 9.98 -3.76 -25.14
CA THR A 68 8.70 -3.53 -24.45
C THR A 68 8.31 -2.05 -24.48
N ILE A 69 9.28 -1.14 -24.29
CA ILE A 69 9.04 0.31 -24.39
C ILE A 69 8.54 0.70 -25.78
N LEU A 70 9.16 0.16 -26.84
CA LEU A 70 8.78 0.45 -28.22
C LEU A 70 7.35 0.00 -28.54
N VAL A 71 6.97 -1.20 -28.07
CA VAL A 71 5.69 -1.82 -28.43
C VAL A 71 4.53 -1.33 -27.56
N PHE A 72 4.74 -1.18 -26.25
CA PHE A 72 3.67 -0.84 -25.32
C PHE A 72 3.68 0.62 -24.86
N THR A 73 4.86 1.22 -24.68
CA THR A 73 4.97 2.56 -24.08
C THR A 73 4.90 3.69 -25.09
N LEU A 74 5.72 3.61 -26.13
CA LEU A 74 5.87 4.67 -27.12
C LEU A 74 4.55 5.00 -27.85
N PRO A 75 3.71 4.02 -28.29
CA PRO A 75 2.48 4.34 -29.03
C PRO A 75 1.49 5.20 -28.23
N ILE A 76 1.33 4.89 -26.95
CA ILE A 76 0.42 5.63 -26.06
C ILE A 76 0.94 7.05 -25.78
N LEU A 77 2.23 7.19 -25.46
CA LEU A 77 2.82 8.52 -25.21
C LEU A 77 2.82 9.37 -26.48
N PHE A 78 3.06 8.76 -27.65
CA PHE A 78 2.93 9.42 -28.94
C PHE A 78 1.51 9.93 -29.17
N MET A 79 0.48 9.10 -28.93
CA MET A 79 -0.91 9.54 -29.03
C MET A 79 -1.24 10.66 -28.03
N ALA A 80 -0.67 10.64 -26.82
CA ALA A 80 -0.86 11.71 -25.86
C ALA A 80 -0.27 13.04 -26.35
N VAL A 81 0.95 13.03 -26.91
CA VAL A 81 1.61 14.23 -27.46
C VAL A 81 0.86 14.77 -28.68
N VAL A 82 0.50 13.90 -29.63
CA VAL A 82 -0.27 14.29 -30.82
C VAL A 82 -1.68 14.74 -30.43
N GLY A 83 -2.28 14.13 -29.41
CA GLY A 83 -3.55 14.54 -28.82
C GLY A 83 -3.52 15.96 -28.25
N CYS A 84 -2.41 16.37 -27.64
CA CYS A 84 -2.21 17.75 -27.21
C CYS A 84 -2.26 18.74 -28.38
N VAL A 85 -1.64 18.40 -29.52
CA VAL A 85 -1.69 19.22 -30.74
C VAL A 85 -3.11 19.27 -31.30
N TYR A 86 -3.81 18.13 -31.35
CA TYR A 86 -5.21 18.06 -31.79
C TYR A 86 -6.13 18.97 -30.97
N LEU A 87 -5.97 18.99 -29.65
CA LEU A 87 -6.76 19.81 -28.74
C LEU A 87 -6.41 21.30 -28.84
N HIS A 88 -5.14 21.63 -29.03
CA HIS A 88 -4.71 23.01 -29.26
C HIS A 88 -5.33 23.58 -30.55
N LEU A 89 -5.25 22.85 -31.66
CA LEU A 89 -5.90 23.24 -32.92
C LEU A 89 -7.43 23.33 -32.79
N GLY A 90 -8.02 22.53 -31.90
CA GLY A 90 -9.45 22.61 -31.61
C GLY A 90 -9.87 23.87 -30.88
N LYS A 91 -9.07 24.34 -29.92
CA LYS A 91 -9.29 25.60 -29.21
C LYS A 91 -9.30 26.80 -30.19
N GLU A 92 -8.36 26.81 -31.13
CA GLU A 92 -8.27 27.83 -32.19
C GLU A 92 -9.49 27.83 -33.12
N LEU A 93 -9.98 26.64 -33.52
CA LEU A 93 -11.15 26.52 -34.38
C LEU A 93 -12.44 27.02 -33.70
N ILE A 94 -12.62 26.72 -32.40
CA ILE A 94 -13.81 27.17 -31.64
C ILE A 94 -13.84 28.69 -31.50
N ARG A 95 -12.68 29.33 -31.30
CA ARG A 95 -12.54 30.79 -31.26
C ARG A 95 -12.91 31.44 -32.60
N GLY A 96 -12.65 30.77 -33.73
CA GLY A 96 -13.05 31.23 -35.07
C GLY A 96 -14.52 30.95 -35.42
N ILE A 97 -15.09 29.82 -34.99
CA ILE A 97 -16.47 29.42 -35.30
C ILE A 97 -17.52 30.27 -34.58
N TYR A 98 -17.18 30.92 -33.46
CA TYR A 98 -18.04 31.92 -32.83
C TYR A 98 -18.40 33.09 -33.77
N MET A 99 -17.69 33.24 -34.90
CA MET A 99 -17.98 34.20 -35.97
C MET A 99 -18.62 33.57 -37.22
N GLU A 100 -18.69 32.23 -37.33
CA GLU A 100 -19.16 31.58 -38.55
C GLU A 100 -19.72 30.17 -38.30
N ARG A 101 -21.03 30.08 -38.04
CA ARG A 101 -21.75 28.87 -38.47
C ARG A 101 -23.26 29.05 -38.69
N LYS A 102 -23.60 29.20 -39.98
CA LYS A 102 -24.80 28.60 -40.59
C LYS A 102 -24.56 27.09 -40.76
N GLY A 103 -25.63 26.31 -40.54
CA GLY A 103 -25.58 24.90 -40.15
C GLY A 103 -24.97 23.89 -41.13
N ARG A 104 -24.61 22.73 -40.56
CA ARG A 104 -24.67 21.43 -41.22
C ARG A 104 -25.01 20.36 -40.18
N LYS A 105 -26.22 19.81 -40.27
CA LYS A 105 -26.75 18.77 -39.40
C LYS A 105 -26.03 17.44 -39.72
N ASN A 106 -25.01 17.07 -38.94
CA ASN A 106 -24.48 15.71 -39.00
C ASN A 106 -25.40 14.77 -38.20
N GLN A 107 -26.47 14.31 -38.85
CA GLN A 107 -27.45 13.35 -38.29
C GLN A 107 -26.83 12.01 -37.86
N ILE A 108 -25.67 11.64 -38.40
CA ILE A 108 -25.03 10.32 -38.17
C ILE A 108 -24.41 10.19 -36.76
N ALA A 109 -24.09 11.29 -36.08
CA ALA A 109 -23.58 11.27 -34.70
C ALA A 109 -24.69 11.18 -33.63
N LEU A 110 -25.95 11.43 -34.01
CA LEU A 110 -27.09 11.57 -33.10
C LEU A 110 -27.82 10.24 -32.85
N LEU A 111 -27.83 9.33 -33.82
CA LEU A 111 -28.48 8.01 -33.68
C LEU A 111 -27.77 7.10 -32.65
N LYS A 112 -26.51 7.40 -32.28
CA LYS A 112 -25.63 6.53 -31.49
C LYS A 112 -25.61 6.78 -29.97
N ARG A 113 -26.42 7.71 -29.44
CA ARG A 113 -26.41 8.11 -28.01
C ARG A 113 -27.72 7.85 -27.26
N ARG A 114 -28.53 6.86 -27.66
CA ARG A 114 -29.69 6.47 -26.85
C ARG A 114 -29.23 5.97 -25.46
N PRO A 115 -29.76 6.50 -24.34
CA PRO A 115 -29.42 6.01 -23.01
C PRO A 115 -30.03 4.62 -22.82
N MET A 116 -29.24 3.68 -22.31
CA MET A 116 -29.74 2.37 -21.88
C MET A 116 -29.60 2.26 -20.37
N VAL A 117 -30.72 2.06 -19.69
CA VAL A 117 -30.75 1.90 -18.23
C VAL A 117 -30.64 0.41 -17.91
N ILE A 118 -29.47 -0.02 -17.44
CA ILE A 118 -29.25 -1.42 -17.05
C ILE A 118 -29.17 -1.51 -15.53
N LYS A 119 -29.95 -2.41 -14.92
CA LYS A 119 -29.86 -2.72 -13.48
C LYS A 119 -28.42 -3.19 -13.16
N GLY A 120 -27.76 -2.50 -12.22
CA GLY A 120 -26.37 -2.77 -11.83
C GLY A 120 -25.34 -1.84 -12.48
N LEU A 121 -25.39 -1.64 -13.80
CA LEU A 121 -24.44 -0.79 -14.55
C LEU A 121 -24.83 0.71 -14.55
N GLY A 122 -26.10 1.03 -14.26
CA GLY A 122 -26.60 2.40 -14.26
C GLY A 122 -27.00 2.89 -15.65
N VAL A 123 -27.00 4.21 -15.86
CA VAL A 123 -27.27 4.82 -17.17
C VAL A 123 -25.98 4.82 -17.99
N VAL A 124 -25.98 4.08 -19.08
CA VAL A 124 -24.84 3.84 -19.98
C VAL A 124 -25.32 4.02 -21.43
N SER A 125 -24.53 4.62 -22.30
CA SER A 125 -24.89 4.71 -23.72
C SER A 125 -24.61 3.39 -24.45
N GLY A 126 -25.29 3.14 -25.58
CA GLY A 126 -25.06 1.93 -26.38
C GLY A 126 -23.58 1.73 -26.80
N ILE A 127 -22.86 2.81 -27.11
CA ILE A 127 -21.42 2.76 -27.43
C ILE A 127 -20.60 2.32 -26.22
N GLU A 128 -20.85 2.91 -25.05
CA GLU A 128 -20.12 2.59 -23.83
C GLU A 128 -20.33 1.13 -23.43
N LEU A 129 -21.55 0.61 -23.61
CA LEU A 129 -21.84 -0.79 -23.40
C LEU A 129 -21.12 -1.69 -24.42
N SER A 130 -21.11 -1.31 -25.71
CA SER A 130 -20.38 -2.04 -26.74
C SER A 130 -18.88 -2.08 -26.47
N MET A 131 -18.28 -0.97 -26.03
CA MET A 131 -16.86 -0.92 -25.64
C MET A 131 -16.59 -1.80 -24.42
N PHE A 132 -17.48 -1.78 -23.43
CA PHE A 132 -17.38 -2.65 -22.26
C PHE A 132 -17.43 -4.14 -22.64
N ILE A 133 -18.41 -4.54 -23.47
CA ILE A 133 -18.53 -5.92 -23.98
C ILE A 133 -17.27 -6.32 -24.77
N MET A 134 -16.79 -5.44 -25.66
CA MET A 134 -15.58 -5.68 -26.43
C MET A 134 -14.35 -5.85 -25.52
N PHE A 135 -14.24 -5.07 -24.46
CA PHE A 135 -13.14 -5.21 -23.49
C PHE A 135 -13.23 -6.52 -22.70
N ILE A 136 -14.43 -6.91 -22.26
CA ILE A 136 -14.63 -8.22 -21.62
C ILE A 136 -14.29 -9.36 -22.60
N ALA A 137 -14.70 -9.25 -23.86
CA ALA A 137 -14.33 -10.20 -24.91
C ALA A 137 -12.80 -10.28 -25.09
N LEU A 138 -12.09 -9.15 -25.04
CA LEU A 138 -10.62 -9.10 -25.08
C LEU A 138 -9.99 -9.81 -23.86
N VAL A 139 -10.54 -9.61 -22.65
CA VAL A 139 -10.08 -10.30 -21.43
C VAL A 139 -10.29 -11.81 -21.53
N VAL A 140 -11.47 -12.25 -21.97
CA VAL A 140 -11.79 -13.69 -22.15
C VAL A 140 -10.96 -14.31 -23.26
N TRP A 141 -10.79 -13.62 -24.39
CA TRP A 141 -9.92 -14.03 -25.49
C TRP A 141 -8.47 -14.17 -25.03
N SER A 142 -7.94 -13.18 -24.32
CA SER A 142 -6.58 -13.20 -23.78
C SER A 142 -6.39 -14.36 -22.82
N PHE A 143 -7.33 -14.60 -21.90
CA PHE A 143 -7.30 -15.75 -21.00
C PHE A 143 -7.29 -17.08 -21.76
N SER A 144 -8.20 -17.26 -22.71
CA SER A 144 -8.37 -18.51 -23.46
C SER A 144 -7.17 -18.84 -24.35
N THR A 145 -6.64 -17.85 -25.06
CA THR A 145 -5.49 -18.03 -25.98
C THR A 145 -4.21 -18.32 -25.23
N HIS A 146 -3.91 -17.57 -24.16
CA HIS A 146 -2.75 -17.86 -23.31
C HIS A 146 -2.87 -19.25 -22.68
N LEU A 147 -4.06 -19.62 -22.17
CA LEU A 147 -4.28 -20.93 -21.57
C LEU A 147 -4.05 -22.05 -22.60
N HIS A 148 -4.60 -21.93 -23.80
CA HIS A 148 -4.39 -22.90 -24.88
C HIS A 148 -2.91 -23.03 -25.25
N LEU A 149 -2.20 -21.91 -25.41
CA LEU A 149 -0.78 -21.87 -25.72
C LEU A 149 0.08 -22.51 -24.63
N TYR A 150 -0.22 -22.23 -23.36
CA TYR A 150 0.52 -22.79 -22.24
C TYR A 150 0.20 -24.27 -22.03
N PHE A 151 -1.04 -24.68 -22.25
CA PHE A 151 -1.47 -26.08 -22.15
C PHE A 151 -0.87 -26.96 -23.23
N SER A 152 -0.68 -26.45 -24.45
CA SER A 152 0.02 -27.20 -25.51
C SER A 152 1.49 -27.49 -25.17
N LEU A 153 2.07 -26.82 -24.17
CA LEU A 153 3.46 -27.00 -23.72
C LEU A 153 3.55 -27.76 -22.39
N VAL A 154 2.42 -28.18 -21.80
CA VAL A 154 2.40 -28.80 -20.47
C VAL A 154 3.15 -30.13 -20.45
N THR A 155 2.95 -31.01 -21.44
CA THR A 155 3.59 -32.33 -21.45
C THR A 155 5.11 -32.22 -21.45
N LYS A 156 5.66 -31.35 -22.30
CA LYS A 156 7.11 -31.09 -22.36
C LYS A 156 7.64 -30.60 -21.03
N ARG A 157 6.94 -29.65 -20.39
CA ARG A 157 7.40 -29.05 -19.14
C ARG A 157 7.18 -29.94 -17.91
N ALA A 158 6.15 -30.79 -17.91
CA ALA A 158 5.92 -31.80 -16.89
C ALA A 158 7.08 -32.82 -16.87
N ILE A 159 7.56 -33.21 -18.05
CA ILE A 159 8.76 -34.04 -18.20
C ILE A 159 10.02 -33.29 -17.72
N GLU A 160 10.19 -32.02 -18.12
CA GLU A 160 11.36 -31.20 -17.71
C GLU A 160 11.45 -30.97 -16.19
N LYS A 161 10.31 -30.83 -15.51
CA LYS A 161 10.25 -30.54 -14.06
C LYS A 161 10.04 -31.78 -13.18
N GLY A 162 9.69 -32.93 -13.75
CA GLY A 162 9.28 -34.12 -13.00
C GLY A 162 7.97 -33.94 -12.22
N GLU A 163 7.14 -32.95 -12.59
CA GLU A 163 5.86 -32.63 -11.93
C GLU A 163 4.68 -33.33 -12.62
N LYS A 164 3.57 -33.56 -11.90
CA LYS A 164 2.36 -34.14 -12.51
C LYS A 164 1.72 -33.16 -13.49
N ILE A 165 1.10 -33.67 -14.54
CA ILE A 165 0.47 -32.85 -15.60
C ILE A 165 -0.53 -31.82 -15.03
N TRP A 166 -1.34 -32.21 -14.04
CA TRP A 166 -2.32 -31.30 -13.44
C TRP A 166 -1.68 -30.23 -12.54
N GLU A 167 -0.53 -30.49 -11.91
CA GLU A 167 0.23 -29.52 -11.12
C GLU A 167 0.77 -28.41 -12.03
N VAL A 168 1.37 -28.81 -13.16
CA VAL A 168 1.86 -27.86 -14.17
C VAL A 168 0.69 -27.08 -14.80
N LYS A 169 -0.48 -27.70 -15.00
CA LYS A 169 -1.68 -26.98 -15.45
C LYS A 169 -2.10 -25.91 -14.44
N LEU A 170 -2.09 -26.22 -13.13
CA LEU A 170 -2.45 -25.28 -12.08
C LEU A 170 -1.47 -24.08 -12.01
N ASP A 171 -0.16 -24.33 -12.08
CA ASP A 171 0.88 -23.28 -12.22
C ASP A 171 0.60 -22.37 -13.42
N ARG A 172 0.26 -22.96 -14.58
CA ARG A 172 -0.06 -22.17 -15.79
C ARG A 172 -1.33 -21.35 -15.64
N VAL A 173 -2.37 -21.89 -15.01
CA VAL A 173 -3.61 -21.13 -14.73
C VAL A 173 -3.30 -19.92 -13.85
N GLY A 174 -2.52 -20.11 -12.78
CA GLY A 174 -2.06 -19.01 -11.92
C GLY A 174 -1.33 -17.93 -12.70
N LEU A 175 -0.35 -18.32 -13.54
CA LEU A 175 0.40 -17.39 -14.38
C LEU A 175 -0.50 -16.61 -15.36
N VAL A 176 -1.42 -17.30 -16.03
CA VAL A 176 -2.34 -16.67 -17.00
C VAL A 176 -3.24 -15.65 -16.33
N LEU A 177 -3.75 -15.93 -15.13
CA LEU A 177 -4.54 -14.96 -14.35
C LEU A 177 -3.75 -13.67 -14.07
N GLY A 178 -2.46 -13.78 -13.75
CA GLY A 178 -1.56 -12.64 -13.58
C GLY A 178 -1.34 -11.85 -14.87
N ILE A 179 -1.06 -12.54 -16.00
CA ILE A 179 -0.86 -11.91 -17.31
C ILE A 179 -2.12 -11.16 -17.78
N VAL A 180 -3.30 -11.76 -17.63
CA VAL A 180 -4.58 -11.14 -17.97
C VAL A 180 -4.92 -9.99 -17.00
N GLY A 181 -4.52 -10.11 -15.73
CA GLY A 181 -4.59 -9.01 -14.77
C GLY A 181 -3.75 -7.80 -15.20
N ASN A 182 -2.56 -8.03 -15.76
CA ASN A 182 -1.68 -6.95 -16.27
C ASN A 182 -2.30 -6.20 -17.46
N LEU A 183 -3.05 -6.88 -18.33
CA LEU A 183 -3.85 -6.23 -19.36
C LEU A 183 -4.82 -5.23 -18.73
N CYS A 184 -5.57 -5.64 -17.68
CA CYS A 184 -6.52 -4.75 -17.01
C CYS A 184 -5.82 -3.58 -16.30
N LEU A 185 -4.68 -3.86 -15.64
CA LEU A 185 -3.87 -2.86 -14.96
C LEU A 185 -3.30 -1.81 -15.93
N ALA A 186 -2.91 -2.21 -17.16
CA ALA A 186 -2.42 -1.29 -18.18
C ALA A 186 -3.45 -0.20 -18.55
N PHE A 187 -4.75 -0.53 -18.51
CA PHE A 187 -5.82 0.42 -18.78
C PHE A 187 -6.35 1.15 -17.54
N LEU A 188 -5.99 0.73 -16.32
CA LEU A 188 -6.62 1.18 -15.07
C LEU A 188 -6.42 2.67 -14.76
N PHE A 189 -5.29 3.26 -15.17
CA PHE A 189 -4.92 4.63 -14.83
C PHE A 189 -5.37 5.68 -15.87
N PHE A 190 -5.70 5.29 -17.11
CA PHE A 190 -6.21 6.26 -18.09
C PHE A 190 -7.48 6.98 -17.63
N PRO A 191 -8.50 6.31 -17.08
CA PRO A 191 -9.77 6.97 -16.77
C PRO A 191 -9.67 7.98 -15.61
N VAL A 192 -8.59 7.95 -14.82
CA VAL A 192 -8.36 8.87 -13.68
C VAL A 192 -7.43 10.03 -14.02
N THR A 193 -6.89 10.10 -15.25
CA THR A 193 -6.11 11.24 -15.74
C THR A 193 -7.04 12.42 -16.06
N ARG A 194 -7.14 13.41 -15.17
CA ARG A 194 -8.13 14.51 -15.33
C ARG A 194 -7.76 15.48 -16.45
N SER A 195 -6.48 15.80 -16.59
CA SER A 195 -5.93 16.68 -17.63
C SER A 195 -5.34 15.87 -18.80
N SER A 196 -6.01 14.78 -19.18
CA SER A 196 -5.54 13.89 -20.24
C SER A 196 -5.84 14.43 -21.63
N SER A 197 -4.87 14.37 -22.53
CA SER A 197 -5.10 14.58 -23.97
C SER A 197 -5.68 13.34 -24.67
N VAL A 198 -5.59 12.16 -24.05
CA VAL A 198 -6.02 10.88 -24.64
C VAL A 198 -7.53 10.69 -24.53
N LEU A 199 -8.15 10.98 -23.38
CA LEU A 199 -9.58 10.79 -23.18
C LEU A 199 -10.45 11.59 -24.19
N PRO A 200 -10.16 12.88 -24.45
CA PRO A 200 -10.92 13.66 -25.43
C PRO A 200 -10.81 13.16 -26.88
N LEU A 201 -9.72 12.47 -27.26
CA LEU A 201 -9.59 11.87 -28.59
C LEU A 201 -10.65 10.80 -28.84
N PHE A 202 -11.04 10.08 -27.79
CA PHE A 202 -12.12 9.08 -27.83
C PHE A 202 -13.51 9.68 -27.53
N GLY A 203 -13.61 11.00 -27.36
CA GLY A 203 -14.85 11.68 -27.00
C GLY A 203 -15.30 11.40 -25.57
N LEU A 204 -14.39 10.95 -24.70
CA LEU A 204 -14.65 10.69 -23.27
C LEU A 204 -14.26 11.90 -22.42
N THR A 205 -15.04 12.18 -21.38
CA THR A 205 -14.69 13.14 -20.33
C THR A 205 -14.03 12.42 -19.16
N SER A 206 -13.18 13.11 -18.40
CA SER A 206 -12.54 12.52 -17.21
C SER A 206 -13.57 12.09 -16.17
N GLU A 207 -14.63 12.87 -15.96
CA GLU A 207 -15.75 12.54 -15.07
C GLU A 207 -16.53 11.29 -15.51
N GLY A 208 -16.89 11.23 -16.79
CA GLY A 208 -17.57 10.07 -17.37
C GLY A 208 -16.71 8.80 -17.30
N SER A 209 -15.39 8.98 -17.31
CA SER A 209 -14.43 7.88 -17.33
C SER A 209 -14.22 7.19 -15.98
N ILE A 210 -14.60 7.82 -14.86
CA ILE A 210 -14.46 7.22 -13.50
C ILE A 210 -15.18 5.87 -13.40
N LYS A 211 -16.30 5.68 -14.12
CA LYS A 211 -17.01 4.40 -14.19
C LYS A 211 -16.11 3.27 -14.70
N TYR A 212 -15.29 3.53 -15.72
CA TYR A 212 -14.34 2.56 -16.27
C TYR A 212 -13.23 2.24 -15.28
N HIS A 213 -12.72 3.22 -14.53
CA HIS A 213 -11.75 2.95 -13.46
C HIS A 213 -12.32 2.00 -12.41
N ILE A 214 -13.58 2.21 -12.00
CA ILE A 214 -14.25 1.32 -11.04
C ILE A 214 -14.36 -0.11 -11.61
N TRP A 215 -14.81 -0.26 -12.86
CA TRP A 215 -14.95 -1.57 -13.50
C TRP A 215 -13.60 -2.28 -13.67
N LEU A 216 -12.60 -1.58 -14.23
CA LEU A 216 -11.24 -2.11 -14.41
C LEU A 216 -10.59 -2.45 -13.06
N GLY A 217 -10.82 -1.64 -12.02
CA GLY A 217 -10.30 -1.89 -10.68
C GLY A 217 -10.86 -3.17 -10.08
N HIS A 218 -12.17 -3.42 -10.19
CA HIS A 218 -12.77 -4.67 -9.74
C HIS A 218 -12.24 -5.88 -10.52
N ILE A 219 -12.16 -5.80 -11.85
CA ILE A 219 -11.65 -6.91 -12.68
C ILE A 219 -10.19 -7.20 -12.33
N THR A 220 -9.35 -6.17 -12.22
CA THR A 220 -7.93 -6.29 -11.86
C THR A 220 -7.76 -6.97 -10.51
N MET A 221 -8.50 -6.52 -9.49
CA MET A 221 -8.38 -7.08 -8.14
C MET A 221 -8.88 -8.53 -8.05
N VAL A 222 -9.96 -8.87 -8.75
CA VAL A 222 -10.45 -10.26 -8.83
C VAL A 222 -9.41 -11.16 -9.49
N LEU A 223 -8.82 -10.74 -10.62
CA LEU A 223 -7.80 -11.53 -11.32
C LEU A 223 -6.52 -11.69 -10.50
N PHE A 224 -6.04 -10.64 -9.84
CA PHE A 224 -4.85 -10.72 -8.99
C PHE A 224 -5.08 -11.50 -7.69
N THR A 225 -6.27 -11.43 -7.11
CA THR A 225 -6.62 -12.30 -5.96
C THR A 225 -6.71 -13.74 -6.39
N ALA A 226 -7.33 -14.05 -7.54
CA ALA A 226 -7.38 -15.39 -8.08
C ALA A 226 -5.96 -15.92 -8.41
N HIS A 227 -5.11 -15.10 -9.00
CA HIS A 227 -3.69 -15.40 -9.24
C HIS A 227 -2.97 -15.77 -7.93
N GLY A 228 -3.06 -14.93 -6.90
CA GLY A 228 -2.42 -15.19 -5.61
C GLY A 228 -2.95 -16.45 -4.92
N VAL A 229 -4.28 -16.65 -4.91
CA VAL A 229 -4.91 -17.83 -4.31
C VAL A 229 -4.50 -19.12 -5.03
N VAL A 230 -4.47 -19.12 -6.37
CA VAL A 230 -4.04 -20.30 -7.14
C VAL A 230 -2.58 -20.65 -6.85
N TYR A 231 -1.70 -19.66 -6.72
CA TYR A 231 -0.29 -19.90 -6.37
C TYR A 231 -0.12 -20.40 -4.93
N ILE A 232 -0.83 -19.83 -3.96
CA ILE A 232 -0.83 -20.31 -2.57
C ILE A 232 -1.29 -21.77 -2.52
N VAL A 233 -2.40 -22.11 -3.20
CA VAL A 233 -2.91 -23.48 -3.27
C VAL A 233 -1.92 -24.41 -3.96
N TYR A 234 -1.34 -24.00 -5.09
CA TYR A 234 -0.31 -24.75 -5.80
C TYR A 234 0.89 -25.06 -4.89
N TRP A 235 1.45 -24.06 -4.21
CA TRP A 235 2.59 -24.25 -3.32
C TRP A 235 2.29 -25.12 -2.11
N ILE A 236 1.09 -25.01 -1.54
CA ILE A 236 0.64 -25.89 -0.44
C ILE A 236 0.56 -27.35 -0.90
N ILE A 237 -0.04 -27.60 -2.07
CA ILE A 237 -0.23 -28.95 -2.60
C ILE A 237 1.11 -29.58 -3.01
N THR A 238 2.00 -28.82 -3.63
CA THR A 238 3.34 -29.30 -4.03
C THR A 238 4.36 -29.29 -2.88
N LYS A 239 3.95 -28.90 -1.65
CA LYS A 239 4.82 -28.76 -0.47
C LYS A 239 6.02 -27.81 -0.66
N ARG A 240 5.85 -26.76 -1.46
CA ARG A 240 6.88 -25.75 -1.80
C ARG A 240 6.72 -24.46 -1.00
N TYR A 241 6.61 -24.56 0.32
CA TYR A 241 6.36 -23.39 1.19
C TYR A 241 7.47 -22.33 1.14
N SER A 242 8.70 -22.73 0.83
CA SER A 242 9.84 -21.80 0.70
C SER A 242 9.65 -20.78 -0.43
N GLU A 243 8.86 -21.12 -1.46
CA GLU A 243 8.59 -20.22 -2.60
C GLU A 243 7.77 -19.00 -2.16
N MET A 244 6.85 -19.15 -1.19
CA MET A 244 6.05 -18.03 -0.67
C MET A 244 6.93 -16.92 -0.07
N VAL A 245 8.01 -17.32 0.58
CA VAL A 245 8.94 -16.42 1.27
C VAL A 245 10.16 -16.08 0.40
N ASP A 246 10.14 -16.46 -0.88
CA ASP A 246 11.26 -16.20 -1.78
C ASP A 246 11.27 -14.75 -2.27
N TRP A 247 12.44 -14.13 -2.13
CA TRP A 247 12.76 -12.83 -2.70
C TRP A 247 13.90 -13.02 -3.69
N ALA A 248 13.57 -13.55 -4.87
CA ALA A 248 14.51 -13.72 -5.96
C ALA A 248 15.07 -12.37 -6.42
N SER A 249 16.39 -12.30 -6.65
CA SER A 249 17.05 -11.11 -7.19
C SER A 249 17.01 -11.04 -8.72
N THR A 250 16.82 -12.18 -9.39
CA THR A 250 16.92 -12.33 -10.85
C THR A 250 15.68 -12.96 -11.50
N GLN A 251 14.68 -13.35 -10.72
CA GLN A 251 13.40 -13.88 -11.21
C GLN A 251 12.22 -13.15 -10.54
N ILE A 252 11.00 -13.61 -10.80
CA ILE A 252 9.79 -13.09 -10.17
C ILE A 252 9.92 -13.27 -8.65
N ALA A 253 9.81 -12.18 -7.90
CA ALA A 253 9.95 -12.19 -6.45
C ALA A 253 8.56 -12.32 -5.80
N ASN A 254 8.32 -13.41 -5.07
CA ASN A 254 6.98 -13.75 -4.57
C ASN A 254 6.57 -12.87 -3.39
N VAL A 255 7.47 -12.60 -2.44
CA VAL A 255 7.17 -11.73 -1.27
C VAL A 255 6.69 -10.33 -1.67
N PRO A 256 7.34 -9.61 -2.61
CA PRO A 256 6.78 -8.37 -3.16
C PRO A 256 5.39 -8.55 -3.80
N GLY A 257 5.12 -9.69 -4.46
CA GLY A 257 3.80 -9.98 -5.03
C GLY A 257 2.73 -10.11 -3.95
N GLU A 258 3.03 -10.82 -2.87
CA GLU A 258 2.13 -10.96 -1.71
C GLU A 258 1.88 -9.61 -1.02
N LEU A 259 2.92 -8.81 -0.81
CA LEU A 259 2.79 -7.46 -0.25
C LEU A 259 1.96 -6.54 -1.15
N SER A 260 2.18 -6.60 -2.47
CA SER A 260 1.37 -5.88 -3.45
C SER A 260 -0.10 -6.29 -3.31
N LEU A 261 -0.40 -7.59 -3.34
CA LEU A 261 -1.76 -8.09 -3.18
C LEU A 261 -2.38 -7.66 -1.85
N LEU A 262 -1.63 -7.68 -0.74
CA LEU A 262 -2.09 -7.24 0.58
C LEU A 262 -2.55 -5.78 0.56
N PHE A 263 -1.72 -4.85 0.08
CA PHE A 263 -2.09 -3.44 -0.05
C PHE A 263 -3.25 -3.25 -1.03
N GLY A 264 -3.27 -4.02 -2.12
CA GLY A 264 -4.37 -4.09 -3.08
C GLY A 264 -5.70 -4.53 -2.45
N LEU A 265 -5.68 -5.51 -1.55
CA LEU A 265 -6.88 -5.98 -0.86
C LEU A 265 -7.40 -4.92 0.13
N PHE A 266 -6.51 -4.27 0.89
CA PHE A 266 -6.90 -3.19 1.80
C PHE A 266 -7.60 -2.04 1.05
N LEU A 267 -7.00 -1.54 -0.03
CA LEU A 267 -7.62 -0.48 -0.82
C LEU A 267 -8.90 -0.95 -1.53
N TRP A 268 -8.99 -2.23 -1.91
CA TRP A 268 -10.18 -2.78 -2.58
C TRP A 268 -11.38 -2.90 -1.63
N VAL A 269 -11.16 -3.38 -0.40
CA VAL A 269 -12.24 -3.51 0.61
C VAL A 269 -12.88 -2.16 0.90
N THR A 270 -12.08 -1.10 1.07
CA THR A 270 -12.60 0.24 1.37
C THR A 270 -13.34 0.90 0.20
N THR A 271 -13.16 0.41 -1.03
CA THR A 271 -13.94 0.86 -2.19
C THR A 271 -15.39 0.39 -2.17
N HIS A 272 -15.74 -0.56 -1.30
CA HIS A 272 -17.09 -1.14 -1.24
C HIS A 272 -18.15 -0.04 -1.05
N PRO A 273 -19.28 -0.05 -1.80
CA PRO A 273 -20.21 1.07 -1.84
C PRO A 273 -20.78 1.50 -0.48
N ARG A 274 -20.91 0.58 0.49
CA ARG A 274 -21.36 0.95 1.85
C ARG A 274 -20.28 1.72 2.62
N ILE A 275 -19.03 1.24 2.57
CA ILE A 275 -17.89 1.89 3.25
C ILE A 275 -17.61 3.24 2.61
N ARG A 276 -17.47 3.30 1.29
CA ARG A 276 -17.22 4.56 0.58
C ARG A 276 -18.30 5.62 0.80
N LYS A 277 -19.57 5.22 0.97
CA LYS A 277 -20.68 6.16 1.24
C LYS A 277 -20.71 6.63 2.69
N ASN A 278 -20.42 5.74 3.64
CA ASN A 278 -20.57 6.03 5.06
C ASN A 278 -19.26 6.49 5.72
N MET A 279 -18.12 6.29 5.06
CA MET A 279 -16.76 6.56 5.57
C MET A 279 -15.86 6.98 4.40
N PHE A 280 -16.23 8.08 3.74
CA PHE A 280 -15.56 8.53 2.53
C PHE A 280 -14.06 8.80 2.72
N GLU A 281 -13.67 9.33 3.88
CA GLU A 281 -12.28 9.63 4.20
C GLU A 281 -11.43 8.36 4.38
N LEU A 282 -11.98 7.33 5.03
CA LEU A 282 -11.31 6.03 5.13
C LEU A 282 -11.03 5.50 3.73
N PHE A 283 -12.04 5.52 2.85
CA PHE A 283 -11.86 5.18 1.44
C PHE A 283 -10.75 6.04 0.81
N PHE A 284 -10.83 7.37 0.92
CA PHE A 284 -9.90 8.30 0.28
C PHE A 284 -8.44 8.07 0.72
N TYR A 285 -8.18 7.98 2.02
CA TYR A 285 -6.83 7.79 2.56
C TYR A 285 -6.29 6.39 2.29
N THR A 286 -7.09 5.34 2.47
CA THR A 286 -6.65 3.97 2.15
C THR A 286 -6.44 3.75 0.66
N HIS A 287 -7.14 4.51 -0.20
CA HIS A 287 -6.91 4.43 -1.64
C HIS A 287 -5.48 4.85 -2.02
N TYR A 288 -4.82 5.76 -1.28
CA TYR A 288 -3.40 6.10 -1.50
C TYR A 288 -2.42 4.93 -1.34
N LEU A 289 -2.84 3.81 -0.72
CA LEU A 289 -2.08 2.56 -0.72
C LEU A 289 -1.82 2.02 -2.13
N TYR A 290 -2.47 2.58 -3.17
CA TYR A 290 -2.10 2.33 -4.57
C TYR A 290 -0.60 2.57 -4.82
N ILE A 291 0.04 3.50 -4.09
CA ILE A 291 1.48 3.77 -4.23
C ILE A 291 2.28 2.53 -3.84
N LEU A 292 1.98 1.97 -2.66
CA LEU A 292 2.65 0.75 -2.17
C LEU A 292 2.31 -0.46 -3.05
N PHE A 293 1.04 -0.59 -3.47
CA PHE A 293 0.61 -1.61 -4.42
C PHE A 293 1.47 -1.61 -5.69
N ILE A 294 1.67 -0.45 -6.32
CA ILE A 294 2.48 -0.31 -7.54
C ILE A 294 3.97 -0.54 -7.27
N VAL A 295 4.54 -0.01 -6.18
CA VAL A 295 5.96 -0.21 -5.85
C VAL A 295 6.28 -1.70 -5.67
N PHE A 296 5.48 -2.41 -4.89
CA PHE A 296 5.69 -3.84 -4.66
C PHE A 296 5.35 -4.69 -5.89
N TYR A 297 4.37 -4.28 -6.72
CA TYR A 297 4.12 -4.90 -8.03
C TYR A 297 5.35 -4.80 -8.94
N ILE A 298 6.03 -3.65 -8.96
CA ILE A 298 7.23 -3.43 -9.77
C ILE A 298 8.39 -4.30 -9.26
N PHE A 299 8.52 -4.46 -7.94
CA PHE A 299 9.51 -5.38 -7.35
C PHE A 299 9.18 -6.85 -7.60
N HIS A 300 7.90 -7.21 -7.71
CA HIS A 300 7.45 -8.57 -8.01
C HIS A 300 7.85 -9.02 -9.42
N LEU A 301 7.55 -8.21 -10.45
CA LEU A 301 7.78 -8.59 -11.86
C LEU A 301 9.09 -8.06 -12.45
N GLY A 302 9.70 -7.05 -11.82
CA GLY A 302 10.82 -6.30 -12.38
C GLY A 302 10.39 -5.25 -13.43
N ILE A 303 11.35 -4.43 -13.85
CA ILE A 303 11.07 -3.26 -14.68
C ILE A 303 10.66 -3.60 -16.12
N ALA A 304 11.20 -4.69 -16.69
CA ALA A 304 10.94 -5.07 -18.08
C ALA A 304 9.45 -5.33 -18.36
N PHE A 305 8.75 -5.97 -17.41
CA PHE A 305 7.31 -6.20 -17.48
C PHE A 305 6.50 -4.96 -17.10
N THR A 306 7.03 -4.14 -16.19
CA THR A 306 6.42 -2.87 -15.76
C THR A 306 6.20 -1.91 -16.94
N TYR A 307 7.07 -1.89 -17.95
CA TYR A 307 6.86 -1.05 -19.14
C TYR A 307 5.56 -1.34 -19.90
N THR A 308 4.97 -2.52 -19.74
CA THR A 308 3.66 -2.84 -20.34
C THR A 308 2.53 -2.00 -19.73
N ILE A 309 2.60 -1.71 -18.43
CA ILE A 309 1.59 -0.92 -17.69
C ILE A 309 1.99 0.55 -17.50
N LEU A 310 3.27 0.87 -17.74
CA LEU A 310 3.85 2.20 -17.51
C LEU A 310 3.06 3.36 -18.15
N PRO A 311 2.50 3.26 -19.37
CA PRO A 311 1.94 4.45 -20.06
C PRO A 311 0.79 5.12 -19.32
N GLY A 312 -0.17 4.33 -18.82
CA GLY A 312 -1.28 4.84 -18.04
C GLY A 312 -0.80 5.49 -16.75
N PHE A 313 0.11 4.83 -16.04
CA PHE A 313 0.70 5.36 -14.81
C PHE A 313 1.55 6.61 -15.05
N TYR A 314 2.30 6.67 -16.16
CA TYR A 314 3.17 7.78 -16.53
C TYR A 314 2.37 9.07 -16.77
N LEU A 315 1.30 8.97 -17.57
CA LEU A 315 0.38 10.09 -17.79
C LEU A 315 -0.32 10.52 -16.49
N PHE A 316 -0.71 9.55 -15.66
CA PHE A 316 -1.28 9.83 -14.33
C PHE A 316 -0.30 10.53 -13.39
N ALA A 317 0.98 10.14 -13.39
CA ALA A 317 2.00 10.78 -12.56
C ALA A 317 2.24 12.24 -12.97
N ILE A 318 2.32 12.53 -14.28
CA ILE A 318 2.42 13.91 -14.80
C ILE A 318 1.20 14.73 -14.37
N ASP A 319 -0.01 14.22 -14.64
CA ASP A 319 -1.28 14.88 -14.30
C ASP A 319 -1.40 15.12 -12.78
N ARG A 320 -1.02 14.15 -11.95
CA ARG A 320 -1.01 14.28 -10.49
C ARG A 320 0.00 15.32 -10.01
N TYR A 321 1.21 15.34 -10.57
CA TYR A 321 2.25 16.28 -10.16
C TYR A 321 1.91 17.72 -10.59
N LEU A 322 1.35 17.93 -11.78
CA LEU A 322 0.87 19.24 -12.22
C LEU A 322 -0.27 19.77 -11.34
N ARG A 323 -1.20 18.91 -10.92
CA ARG A 323 -2.22 19.28 -9.92
C ARG A 323 -1.59 19.67 -8.60
N PHE A 324 -0.61 18.90 -8.11
CA PHE A 324 0.12 19.25 -6.89
C PHE A 324 0.78 20.64 -7.00
N LEU A 325 1.41 20.99 -8.12
CA LEU A 325 1.99 22.33 -8.30
C LEU A 325 0.92 23.44 -8.30
N GLN A 326 -0.24 23.18 -8.92
CA GLN A 326 -1.37 24.10 -8.90
C GLN A 326 -1.93 24.30 -7.49
N SER A 327 -2.05 23.22 -6.72
CA SER A 327 -2.66 23.17 -5.40
C SER A 327 -1.90 23.96 -4.34
N ARG A 328 -0.63 24.30 -4.60
CA ARG A 328 0.21 25.14 -3.71
C ARG A 328 -0.09 26.63 -3.81
N GLN A 329 -0.85 27.07 -4.82
CA GLN A 329 -1.18 28.48 -5.00
C GLN A 329 -2.42 28.87 -4.19
N SER A 330 -2.30 29.99 -3.45
CA SER A 330 -3.45 30.64 -2.82
C SER A 330 -4.18 31.48 -3.87
N ILE A 331 -5.49 31.33 -3.94
CA ILE A 331 -6.34 32.02 -4.91
C ILE A 331 -7.09 33.16 -4.23
N ARG A 332 -7.13 34.31 -4.90
CA ARG A 332 -7.85 35.49 -4.42
C ARG A 332 -9.36 35.26 -4.42
N LEU A 333 -9.95 35.16 -3.23
CA LEU A 333 -11.38 35.21 -3.01
C LEU A 333 -11.84 36.67 -3.05
N VAL A 334 -12.82 37.00 -3.90
CA VAL A 334 -13.35 38.36 -4.09
C VAL A 334 -14.52 38.62 -3.14
N SER A 335 -15.50 37.72 -3.14
CA SER A 335 -16.65 37.81 -2.25
C SER A 335 -17.23 36.44 -1.91
N ALA A 336 -17.96 36.39 -0.79
CA ALA A 336 -18.80 35.26 -0.40
C ALA A 336 -20.22 35.76 -0.14
N ARG A 337 -21.21 35.19 -0.83
CA ARG A 337 -22.64 35.43 -0.54
C ARG A 337 -23.15 34.32 0.33
N VAL A 338 -23.71 34.68 1.47
CA VAL A 338 -24.34 33.78 2.43
C VAL A 338 -25.86 33.90 2.21
N LEU A 339 -26.48 32.79 1.78
CA LEU A 339 -27.92 32.74 1.56
C LEU A 339 -28.60 32.24 2.86
N PRO A 340 -29.83 32.70 3.18
CA PRO A 340 -30.49 32.50 4.49
C PRO A 340 -30.72 31.06 4.98
N TYR A 341 -30.34 30.03 4.21
CA TYR A 341 -30.64 28.63 4.53
C TYR A 341 -29.50 27.69 4.14
N GLU A 342 -28.31 28.00 4.66
CA GLU A 342 -27.12 27.14 4.60
C GLU A 342 -26.53 26.91 3.20
N THR A 343 -26.63 27.90 2.30
CA THR A 343 -25.96 27.89 0.99
C THR A 343 -25.00 29.08 0.86
N LEU A 344 -23.85 28.84 0.24
CA LEU A 344 -22.81 29.84 -0.01
C LEU A 344 -22.54 29.94 -1.51
N GLU A 345 -22.38 31.16 -2.03
CA GLU A 345 -21.72 31.40 -3.30
C GLU A 345 -20.33 32.01 -3.04
N LEU A 346 -19.27 31.34 -3.47
CA LEU A 346 -17.90 31.86 -3.40
C LEU A 346 -17.47 32.39 -4.77
N ASN A 347 -17.00 33.63 -4.82
CA ASN A 347 -16.52 34.29 -6.04
C ASN A 347 -15.01 34.45 -6.00
N PHE A 348 -14.31 33.80 -6.92
CA PHE A 348 -12.85 33.86 -7.08
C PHE A 348 -12.46 34.82 -8.20
N SER A 349 -11.31 35.48 -8.03
CA SER A 349 -10.69 36.26 -9.10
C SER A 349 -10.11 35.32 -10.16
N LYS A 350 -10.31 35.64 -11.43
CA LYS A 350 -9.93 34.84 -12.60
C LYS A 350 -9.12 35.67 -13.59
N SER A 351 -8.03 35.10 -14.12
CA SER A 351 -7.33 35.68 -15.27
C SER A 351 -8.14 35.51 -16.56
N ARG A 352 -8.10 36.50 -17.46
CA ARG A 352 -8.82 36.45 -18.75
C ARG A 352 -8.40 35.28 -19.65
N ASP A 353 -7.19 34.76 -19.47
CA ASP A 353 -6.68 33.60 -20.22
C ASP A 353 -7.32 32.26 -19.79
N LEU A 354 -7.97 32.23 -18.63
CA LEU A 354 -8.65 31.04 -18.14
C LEU A 354 -10.04 30.93 -18.75
N SER A 355 -10.12 30.12 -19.80
CA SER A 355 -11.38 29.69 -20.40
C SER A 355 -11.80 28.33 -19.86
N TYR A 356 -13.08 28.21 -19.49
CA TYR A 356 -13.71 26.97 -19.07
C TYR A 356 -15.10 26.85 -19.70
N THR A 357 -15.54 25.61 -19.92
CA THR A 357 -16.86 25.32 -20.49
C THR A 357 -17.92 25.22 -19.39
N PRO A 358 -19.21 25.46 -19.71
CA PRO A 358 -20.29 25.20 -18.77
C PRO A 358 -20.25 23.75 -18.28
N THR A 359 -20.72 23.50 -17.05
CA THR A 359 -20.63 22.22 -16.32
C THR A 359 -19.24 21.82 -15.81
N SER A 360 -18.21 22.66 -16.02
CA SER A 360 -16.89 22.42 -15.43
C SER A 360 -16.92 22.45 -13.90
N MET A 361 -15.96 21.77 -13.29
CA MET A 361 -15.79 21.64 -11.85
C MET A 361 -14.40 22.08 -11.39
N ILE A 362 -14.30 22.52 -10.15
CA ILE A 362 -13.04 22.80 -9.46
C ILE A 362 -12.97 22.03 -8.14
N PHE A 363 -11.77 21.75 -7.66
CA PHE A 363 -11.55 21.23 -6.31
C PHE A 363 -11.07 22.35 -5.42
N ILE A 364 -11.69 22.50 -4.25
CA ILE A 364 -11.40 23.56 -3.30
C ILE A 364 -10.86 22.93 -2.02
N ASN A 365 -9.79 23.52 -1.51
CA ASN A 365 -9.27 23.30 -0.17
C ASN A 365 -9.24 24.63 0.57
N VAL A 366 -9.76 24.63 1.80
CA VAL A 366 -9.72 25.77 2.72
C VAL A 366 -8.88 25.34 3.92
N PRO A 367 -7.58 25.69 3.98
CA PRO A 367 -6.66 25.20 5.00
C PRO A 367 -7.07 25.51 6.45
N SER A 368 -7.84 26.58 6.68
CA SER A 368 -8.38 26.95 7.98
C SER A 368 -9.49 26.00 8.46
N VAL A 369 -10.20 25.34 7.54
CA VAL A 369 -11.17 24.27 7.86
C VAL A 369 -10.47 22.91 7.95
N SER A 370 -9.64 22.60 6.95
CA SER A 370 -8.86 21.35 6.89
C SER A 370 -7.70 21.46 5.89
N LYS A 371 -6.50 21.07 6.32
CA LYS A 371 -5.29 21.10 5.47
C LYS A 371 -5.25 20.01 4.40
N LEU A 372 -6.03 18.94 4.56
CA LEU A 372 -5.92 17.73 3.72
C LEU A 372 -7.16 17.50 2.84
N GLN A 373 -8.30 18.09 3.16
CA GLN A 373 -9.57 17.75 2.51
C GLN A 373 -9.80 18.50 1.18
N TRP A 374 -9.83 17.69 0.12
CA TRP A 374 -10.23 17.92 -1.29
C TRP A 374 -11.73 17.92 -1.60
N HIS A 375 -12.42 19.07 -1.80
CA HIS A 375 -13.85 19.06 -2.17
C HIS A 375 -14.13 19.52 -3.60
N PRO A 376 -14.80 18.70 -4.44
CA PRO A 376 -15.24 19.11 -5.76
C PRO A 376 -16.52 19.97 -5.72
N PHE A 377 -16.53 21.06 -6.46
CA PHE A 377 -17.71 21.90 -6.68
C PHE A 377 -17.86 22.26 -8.15
N THR A 378 -19.10 22.29 -8.63
CA THR A 378 -19.43 22.72 -9.99
C THR A 378 -19.34 24.24 -10.10
N ILE A 379 -18.75 24.71 -11.19
CA ILE A 379 -18.68 26.14 -11.51
C ILE A 379 -20.07 26.61 -11.95
N SER A 380 -20.61 27.60 -11.27
CA SER A 380 -21.90 28.24 -11.59
C SER A 380 -21.74 29.39 -12.57
N SER A 381 -20.61 30.09 -12.56
CA SER A 381 -20.33 31.20 -13.47
C SER A 381 -20.12 30.76 -14.91
N ASN A 382 -20.09 31.73 -15.82
CA ASN A 382 -19.77 31.51 -17.23
C ASN A 382 -18.49 32.24 -17.64
N SER A 383 -17.60 31.57 -18.38
CA SER A 383 -16.29 32.13 -18.70
C SER A 383 -16.34 33.34 -19.63
N ASN A 384 -17.37 33.46 -20.47
CA ASN A 384 -17.55 34.53 -21.44
C ASN A 384 -18.30 35.72 -20.84
N LEU A 385 -19.38 35.45 -20.10
CA LEU A 385 -20.18 36.47 -19.41
C LEU A 385 -19.41 37.12 -18.25
N GLU A 386 -18.63 36.33 -17.50
CA GLU A 386 -17.87 36.76 -16.34
C GLU A 386 -16.35 36.56 -16.60
N PRO A 387 -15.70 37.49 -17.32
CA PRO A 387 -14.32 37.31 -17.79
C PRO A 387 -13.28 37.38 -16.66
N ASN A 388 -13.60 38.05 -15.54
CA ASN A 388 -12.67 38.28 -14.43
C ASN A 388 -13.04 37.51 -13.15
N ASN A 389 -14.19 36.84 -13.11
CA ASN A 389 -14.70 36.15 -11.93
C ASN A 389 -15.00 34.67 -12.24
N LEU A 390 -14.92 33.84 -11.20
CA LEU A 390 -15.38 32.45 -11.22
C LEU A 390 -16.17 32.19 -9.95
N SER A 391 -17.42 31.74 -10.07
CA SER A 391 -18.29 31.45 -8.93
C SER A 391 -18.59 29.97 -8.77
N VAL A 392 -18.72 29.54 -7.52
CA VAL A 392 -19.18 28.19 -7.13
C VAL A 392 -20.24 28.29 -6.05
N ILE A 393 -21.17 27.34 -6.06
CA ILE A 393 -22.25 27.24 -5.08
C ILE A 393 -22.00 26.03 -4.19
N ILE A 394 -21.99 26.25 -2.87
CA ILE A 394 -21.72 25.26 -1.84
C ILE A 394 -22.94 25.19 -0.92
N LYS A 395 -23.64 24.05 -0.95
CA LYS A 395 -24.70 23.75 0.00
C LYS A 395 -24.12 23.06 1.24
N ASN A 396 -24.64 23.39 2.41
CA ASN A 396 -24.25 22.75 3.65
C ASN A 396 -24.81 21.32 3.76
N GLU A 397 -24.00 20.31 3.41
CA GLU A 397 -24.40 18.90 3.49
C GLU A 397 -23.43 18.03 4.31
N GLY A 398 -22.26 18.56 4.71
CA GLY A 398 -21.19 17.84 5.39
C GLY A 398 -20.53 18.63 6.54
N SER A 399 -19.63 17.98 7.28
CA SER A 399 -18.90 18.63 8.39
C SER A 399 -17.95 19.72 7.90
N TRP A 400 -17.33 19.54 6.73
CA TRP A 400 -16.46 20.56 6.14
C TRP A 400 -17.27 21.78 5.69
N THR A 401 -18.36 21.55 4.94
CA THR A 401 -19.24 22.64 4.47
C THR A 401 -19.90 23.38 5.64
N LYS A 402 -20.26 22.67 6.73
CA LYS A 402 -20.86 23.29 7.92
C LYS A 402 -19.89 24.20 8.65
N LYS A 403 -18.63 23.77 8.82
CA LYS A 403 -17.58 24.60 9.39
C LYS A 403 -17.32 25.83 8.53
N LEU A 404 -17.23 25.66 7.20
CA LEU A 404 -17.05 26.78 6.27
C LEU A 404 -18.21 27.78 6.35
N TYR A 405 -19.46 27.29 6.39
CA TYR A 405 -20.64 28.13 6.57
C TYR A 405 -20.60 28.89 7.89
N GLN A 406 -20.38 28.21 9.01
CA GLN A 406 -20.28 28.84 10.33
C GLN A 406 -19.18 29.90 10.41
N MET A 407 -18.03 29.67 9.76
CA MET A 407 -16.95 30.64 9.70
C MET A 407 -17.32 31.90 8.92
N LEU A 408 -18.07 31.76 7.83
CA LEU A 408 -18.48 32.88 6.98
C LEU A 408 -19.71 33.61 7.52
N SER A 409 -20.64 32.91 8.18
CA SER A 409 -21.83 33.50 8.79
C SER A 409 -21.56 34.16 10.15
N SER A 410 -20.32 34.16 10.64
CA SER A 410 -19.96 34.79 11.91
C SER A 410 -20.07 36.33 11.84
N PRO A 411 -20.57 37.01 12.88
CA PRO A 411 -20.71 38.47 12.90
C PRO A 411 -19.38 39.24 12.84
N SER A 412 -18.24 38.59 13.06
CA SER A 412 -16.90 39.14 12.81
C SER A 412 -16.40 38.73 11.42
N PRO A 413 -16.53 39.56 10.37
CA PRO A 413 -16.09 39.19 9.03
C PRO A 413 -14.58 38.96 9.01
N LEU A 414 -14.16 37.81 8.47
CA LEU A 414 -12.75 37.53 8.22
C LEU A 414 -12.23 38.48 7.14
N ASP A 415 -11.21 39.29 7.47
CA ASP A 415 -10.55 40.17 6.48
C ASP A 415 -9.92 39.36 5.32
N HIS A 416 -9.53 38.11 5.59
CA HIS A 416 -8.86 37.22 4.63
C HIS A 416 -9.22 35.75 4.88
N LEU A 417 -9.54 35.02 3.79
CA LEU A 417 -9.69 33.57 3.81
C LEU A 417 -8.78 32.94 2.75
N LYS A 418 -7.78 32.18 3.21
CA LYS A 418 -6.91 31.42 2.32
C LYS A 418 -7.67 30.28 1.66
N VAL A 419 -7.70 30.24 0.33
CA VAL A 419 -8.34 29.18 -0.45
C VAL A 419 -7.37 28.67 -1.52
N CYS A 420 -7.22 27.36 -1.63
CA CYS A 420 -6.47 26.71 -2.70
C CYS A 420 -7.42 26.00 -3.67
N VAL A 421 -7.14 26.06 -4.97
CA VAL A 421 -8.01 25.52 -6.02
C VAL A 421 -7.25 24.63 -7.01
N GLU A 422 -7.81 23.48 -7.37
CA GLU A 422 -7.40 22.68 -8.54
C GLU A 422 -8.48 22.72 -9.63
N GLY A 423 -8.09 22.71 -10.91
CA GLY A 423 -9.00 22.79 -12.05
C GLY A 423 -8.94 24.15 -12.75
N PRO A 424 -9.91 24.50 -13.61
CA PRO A 424 -11.17 23.81 -13.90
C PRO A 424 -11.01 22.52 -14.72
N HIS A 425 -11.87 21.54 -14.43
CA HIS A 425 -11.98 20.29 -15.18
C HIS A 425 -13.38 20.21 -15.77
N GLY A 426 -13.51 19.96 -17.08
CA GLY A 426 -14.81 19.91 -17.72
C GLY A 426 -14.75 19.39 -19.15
N PRO A 427 -15.89 19.29 -19.84
CA PRO A 427 -15.94 18.79 -21.20
C PRO A 427 -15.22 19.74 -22.18
N ALA A 428 -14.59 19.18 -23.21
CA ALA A 428 -13.88 19.98 -24.23
C ALA A 428 -14.81 20.89 -25.06
N SER A 429 -16.10 20.54 -25.17
CA SER A 429 -17.14 21.35 -25.79
C SER A 429 -18.51 20.91 -25.30
N THR A 430 -19.46 21.83 -25.23
CA THR A 430 -20.86 21.55 -24.93
C THR A 430 -21.71 21.66 -26.19
N HIS A 431 -22.72 20.78 -26.32
CA HIS A 431 -23.52 20.66 -27.54
C HIS A 431 -24.99 21.07 -27.35
N PHE A 432 -25.36 21.70 -26.23
CA PHE A 432 -26.75 22.01 -25.91
C PHE A 432 -27.39 23.02 -26.88
N LEU A 433 -26.62 23.89 -27.54
CA LEU A 433 -27.11 24.87 -28.53
C LEU A 433 -27.65 24.26 -29.84
N ARG A 434 -27.55 22.94 -30.03
CA ARG A 434 -27.99 22.28 -31.27
C ARG A 434 -29.48 21.91 -31.30
N HIS A 435 -30.14 21.97 -30.14
CA HIS A 435 -31.53 21.57 -29.96
C HIS A 435 -32.45 22.77 -30.12
N ASP A 436 -33.71 22.54 -30.46
CA ASP A 436 -34.72 23.61 -30.56
C ASP A 436 -35.27 23.97 -29.16
N MET A 437 -35.35 22.98 -28.26
CA MET A 437 -35.71 23.14 -26.86
C MET A 437 -34.72 22.41 -25.92
N LEU A 438 -34.49 22.96 -24.74
CA LEU A 438 -33.75 22.35 -23.64
C LEU A 438 -34.67 22.15 -22.42
N VAL A 439 -34.78 20.92 -21.94
CA VAL A 439 -35.46 20.58 -20.68
C VAL A 439 -34.40 20.23 -19.64
N MET A 440 -34.29 21.03 -18.59
CA MET A 440 -33.31 20.86 -17.52
C MET A 440 -34.01 20.40 -16.23
N VAL A 441 -33.71 19.19 -15.75
CA VAL A 441 -34.33 18.60 -14.55
C VAL A 441 -33.32 18.56 -13.41
N SER A 442 -33.52 19.37 -12.38
CA SER A 442 -32.61 19.53 -11.24
C SER A 442 -33.22 19.02 -9.94
N GLY A 443 -32.38 18.50 -9.04
CA GLY A 443 -32.77 18.12 -7.69
C GLY A 443 -31.81 18.70 -6.65
N GLY A 444 -32.30 19.59 -5.78
CA GLY A 444 -31.50 20.27 -4.76
C GLY A 444 -30.28 21.01 -5.34
N SER A 445 -29.08 20.72 -4.82
CA SER A 445 -27.81 21.27 -5.29
C SER A 445 -27.47 20.94 -6.75
N GLY A 446 -28.20 20.02 -7.38
CA GLY A 446 -28.07 19.68 -8.80
C GLY A 446 -28.38 20.83 -9.76
N ILE A 447 -28.88 21.98 -9.29
CA ILE A 447 -29.12 23.18 -10.10
C ILE A 447 -27.82 23.90 -10.53
N ALA A 448 -26.74 23.78 -9.77
CA ALA A 448 -25.47 24.48 -10.03
C ALA A 448 -24.94 24.38 -11.48
N PRO A 449 -24.85 23.20 -12.13
CA PRO A 449 -24.43 23.10 -13.53
C PRO A 449 -25.37 23.82 -14.51
N PHE A 450 -26.66 23.90 -14.21
CA PHE A 450 -27.64 24.54 -15.09
C PHE A 450 -27.54 26.07 -15.03
N ILE A 451 -27.13 26.64 -13.90
CA ILE A 451 -26.84 28.08 -13.81
C ILE A 451 -25.75 28.46 -14.82
N SER A 452 -24.68 27.69 -14.93
CA SER A 452 -23.59 27.94 -15.89
C SER A 452 -24.04 27.82 -17.35
N ILE A 453 -24.96 26.88 -17.65
CA ILE A 453 -25.56 26.73 -18.99
C ILE A 453 -26.47 27.93 -19.30
N ILE A 454 -27.35 28.33 -18.38
CA ILE A 454 -28.26 29.47 -18.55
C ILE A 454 -27.44 30.76 -18.76
N ARG A 455 -26.35 30.96 -18.01
CA ARG A 455 -25.45 32.11 -18.21
C ARG A 455 -24.77 32.10 -19.59
N GLU A 456 -24.43 30.94 -20.16
CA GLU A 456 -23.95 30.84 -21.57
C GLU A 456 -25.07 31.21 -22.56
N LEU A 457 -26.31 30.79 -22.31
CA LEU A 457 -27.46 31.13 -23.16
C LEU A 457 -27.76 32.64 -23.12
N ILE A 458 -27.67 33.26 -21.94
CA ILE A 458 -27.80 34.72 -21.77
C ILE A 458 -26.71 35.43 -22.56
N PHE A 459 -25.46 34.99 -22.46
CA PHE A 459 -24.35 35.57 -23.24
C PHE A 459 -24.60 35.43 -24.75
N THR A 460 -25.07 34.26 -25.20
CA THR A 460 -25.39 33.98 -26.60
C THR A 460 -26.54 34.84 -27.12
N ALA A 461 -27.60 35.01 -26.34
CA ALA A 461 -28.76 35.83 -26.71
C ALA A 461 -28.41 37.33 -26.75
N THR A 462 -27.72 37.83 -25.72
CA THR A 462 -27.47 39.27 -25.53
C THR A 462 -26.28 39.78 -26.34
N THR A 463 -25.16 39.06 -26.32
CA THR A 463 -23.89 39.52 -26.91
C THR A 463 -23.73 39.05 -28.35
N LEU A 464 -24.09 37.80 -28.65
CA LEU A 464 -23.99 37.25 -30.02
C LEU A 464 -25.24 37.45 -30.86
N LYS A 465 -26.36 37.89 -30.26
CA LYS A 465 -27.68 38.05 -30.91
C LYS A 465 -28.09 36.83 -31.74
N SER A 466 -27.74 35.65 -31.25
CA SER A 466 -27.95 34.38 -31.94
C SER A 466 -29.23 33.70 -31.45
N LYS A 467 -29.87 32.90 -32.30
CA LYS A 467 -31.06 32.13 -31.92
C LYS A 467 -30.69 31.15 -30.80
N THR A 468 -31.31 31.30 -29.65
CA THR A 468 -31.19 30.39 -28.51
C THR A 468 -32.35 29.38 -28.50
N PRO A 469 -32.15 28.18 -27.92
CA PRO A 469 -33.24 27.25 -27.68
C PRO A 469 -34.20 27.77 -26.61
N ARG A 470 -35.47 27.37 -26.69
CA ARG A 470 -36.44 27.53 -25.59
C ARG A 470 -36.00 26.68 -24.40
N VAL A 471 -36.08 27.18 -23.18
CA VAL A 471 -35.59 26.49 -21.97
C VAL A 471 -36.71 26.25 -20.97
N LEU A 472 -36.92 24.99 -20.60
CA LEU A 472 -37.78 24.58 -19.49
C LEU A 472 -36.91 24.05 -18.35
N LEU A 473 -36.89 24.74 -17.21
CA LEU A 473 -36.15 24.35 -16.01
C LEU A 473 -37.11 23.79 -14.96
N ILE A 474 -37.01 22.48 -14.72
CA ILE A 474 -37.79 21.76 -13.69
C ILE A 474 -36.88 21.54 -12.48
N CYS A 475 -37.20 22.16 -11.35
CA CYS A 475 -36.42 22.06 -10.12
C CYS A 475 -37.22 21.36 -9.02
N ALA A 476 -36.64 20.35 -8.37
CA ALA A 476 -37.21 19.71 -7.19
C ALA A 476 -36.40 20.04 -5.93
N PHE A 477 -37.03 20.72 -4.98
CA PHE A 477 -36.44 21.13 -3.70
C PHE A 477 -37.10 20.40 -2.52
N LYS A 478 -36.37 20.26 -1.41
CA LYS A 478 -36.93 19.62 -0.21
C LYS A 478 -37.82 20.60 0.54
N TYR A 479 -37.35 21.83 0.72
CA TYR A 479 -37.97 22.89 1.51
C TYR A 479 -38.11 24.15 0.66
N SER A 480 -39.04 25.04 0.98
CA SER A 480 -39.22 26.33 0.28
C SER A 480 -38.00 27.24 0.39
N SER A 481 -37.24 27.13 1.48
CA SER A 481 -35.98 27.85 1.70
C SER A 481 -34.94 27.63 0.59
N ASP A 482 -34.92 26.43 0.00
CA ASP A 482 -34.02 26.08 -1.10
C ASP A 482 -34.36 26.82 -2.41
N LEU A 483 -35.54 27.45 -2.53
CA LEU A 483 -35.94 28.23 -3.71
C LEU A 483 -35.04 29.45 -3.93
N THR A 484 -34.38 29.96 -2.88
CA THR A 484 -33.40 31.05 -2.97
C THR A 484 -32.21 30.73 -3.89
N MET A 485 -31.95 29.45 -4.19
CA MET A 485 -30.97 29.07 -5.22
C MET A 485 -31.35 29.54 -6.63
N LEU A 486 -32.63 29.83 -6.91
CA LEU A 486 -33.07 30.40 -8.17
C LEU A 486 -32.63 31.86 -8.34
N ASP A 487 -32.40 32.57 -7.24
CA ASP A 487 -31.89 33.96 -7.27
C ASP A 487 -30.43 34.02 -7.77
N LEU A 488 -29.75 32.87 -7.83
CA LEU A 488 -28.37 32.75 -8.33
C LEU A 488 -28.27 32.57 -9.86
N LEU A 489 -29.41 32.48 -10.58
CA LEU A 489 -29.43 32.33 -12.04
C LEU A 489 -28.76 33.53 -12.74
N VAL A 490 -28.92 34.75 -12.20
CA VAL A 490 -28.31 35.98 -12.72
C VAL A 490 -27.01 36.30 -11.94
N PRO A 491 -25.94 36.79 -12.59
CA PRO A 491 -24.74 37.26 -11.90
C PRO A 491 -25.02 38.47 -10.98
N ASN A 492 -24.20 38.65 -9.93
CA ASN A 492 -24.32 39.77 -8.97
C ASN A 492 -24.28 41.17 -9.59
N SER A 493 -23.63 41.30 -10.76
CA SER A 493 -23.49 42.57 -11.48
C SER A 493 -24.47 42.71 -12.65
N GLY A 494 -25.37 41.74 -12.87
CA GLY A 494 -26.28 41.71 -14.00
C GLY A 494 -27.62 42.36 -13.69
N THR A 495 -28.16 43.15 -14.63
CA THR A 495 -29.53 43.66 -14.55
C THR A 495 -30.53 42.53 -14.85
N PRO A 496 -31.70 42.46 -14.17
CA PRO A 496 -32.75 41.47 -14.46
C PRO A 496 -33.24 41.47 -15.92
N SER A 497 -33.05 42.59 -16.63
CA SER A 497 -33.33 42.75 -18.06
C SER A 497 -32.51 41.84 -18.99
N LEU A 498 -31.50 41.12 -18.49
CA LEU A 498 -30.73 40.15 -19.28
C LEU A 498 -31.50 38.86 -19.57
N ILE A 499 -32.49 38.50 -18.75
CA ILE A 499 -33.30 37.28 -18.92
C ILE A 499 -34.41 37.48 -19.96
N SER A 500 -34.90 38.70 -20.18
CA SER A 500 -36.07 38.94 -21.06
C SER A 500 -35.85 38.53 -22.52
N ASN A 501 -34.59 38.40 -22.96
CA ASN A 501 -34.23 37.92 -24.29
C ASN A 501 -34.16 36.38 -24.41
N LEU A 502 -34.42 35.64 -23.32
CA LEU A 502 -34.44 34.18 -23.27
C LEU A 502 -35.85 33.68 -22.97
N GLU A 503 -36.35 32.76 -23.78
CA GLU A 503 -37.61 32.03 -23.50
C GLU A 503 -37.37 30.98 -22.40
N LEU A 504 -37.25 31.44 -21.15
CA LEU A 504 -37.01 30.62 -19.96
C LEU A 504 -38.30 30.45 -19.15
N GLU A 505 -38.72 29.20 -18.98
CA GLU A 505 -39.84 28.78 -18.15
C GLU A 505 -39.31 27.97 -16.96
N ILE A 506 -39.67 28.35 -15.73
CA ILE A 506 -39.19 27.69 -14.51
C ILE A 506 -40.36 27.05 -13.77
N GLU A 507 -40.31 25.73 -13.60
CA GLU A 507 -41.22 24.99 -12.73
C GLU A 507 -40.47 24.48 -11.49
N ALA A 508 -40.79 25.04 -10.31
CA ALA A 508 -40.20 24.62 -9.05
C ALA A 508 -41.20 23.77 -8.24
N TYR A 509 -40.74 22.64 -7.71
CA TYR A 509 -41.53 21.69 -6.91
C TYR A 509 -40.95 21.58 -5.51
N VAL A 510 -41.71 21.97 -4.49
CA VAL A 510 -41.34 21.82 -3.08
C VAL A 510 -41.97 20.52 -2.55
N THR A 511 -41.11 19.58 -2.14
CA THR A 511 -41.53 18.18 -1.93
C THR A 511 -41.86 17.80 -0.49
N ARG A 512 -41.56 18.64 0.51
CA ARG A 512 -41.85 18.36 1.94
C ARG A 512 -42.81 19.37 2.59
N GLU A 513 -43.14 20.45 1.90
CA GLU A 513 -44.05 21.50 2.39
C GLU A 513 -45.23 21.59 1.44
N ASN A 514 -46.43 21.75 2.02
CA ASN A 514 -47.68 21.81 1.26
C ASN A 514 -48.15 23.25 1.01
N GLU A 515 -47.59 24.22 1.73
CA GLU A 515 -47.96 25.63 1.68
C GLU A 515 -46.70 26.51 1.73
N PRO A 516 -46.76 27.74 1.18
CA PRO A 516 -45.66 28.71 1.28
C PRO A 516 -45.41 29.15 2.73
N PRO A 517 -44.16 29.45 3.11
CA PRO A 517 -43.85 29.96 4.45
C PRO A 517 -44.50 31.32 4.71
N LEU A 518 -45.01 31.54 5.92
CA LEU A 518 -45.66 32.78 6.37
C LEU A 518 -44.68 33.95 6.61
N GLU A 519 -43.40 33.65 6.86
CA GLU A 519 -42.36 34.64 7.14
C GLU A 519 -41.58 35.02 5.87
N LYS A 520 -41.30 36.32 5.71
CA LYS A 520 -40.46 36.81 4.60
C LYS A 520 -39.02 36.28 4.77
N PRO A 521 -38.36 35.85 3.69
CA PRO A 521 -36.98 35.38 3.76
C PRO A 521 -36.04 36.48 4.26
N GLU A 522 -35.10 36.13 5.15
CA GLU A 522 -34.03 37.02 5.61
C GLU A 522 -33.17 37.53 4.44
N ILE A 523 -32.52 38.68 4.64
CA ILE A 523 -31.76 39.40 3.62
C ILE A 523 -30.44 38.67 3.31
N LEU A 524 -30.08 38.60 2.02
CA LEU A 524 -28.82 38.02 1.54
C LEU A 524 -27.62 38.82 2.06
N GLN A 525 -26.71 38.17 2.77
CA GLN A 525 -25.48 38.80 3.27
C GLN A 525 -24.33 38.58 2.26
N THR A 526 -23.70 39.66 1.80
CA THR A 526 -22.50 39.59 0.94
C THR A 526 -21.27 40.08 1.71
N ILE A 527 -20.25 39.23 1.79
CA ILE A 527 -18.97 39.53 2.44
C ILE A 527 -17.93 39.78 1.35
N TRP A 528 -17.25 40.92 1.41
CA TRP A 528 -16.17 41.30 0.50
C TRP A 528 -14.81 41.14 1.18
N PHE A 529 -13.85 40.51 0.49
CA PHE A 529 -12.52 40.23 1.04
C PHE A 529 -11.48 41.23 0.54
N LYS A 530 -10.55 41.62 1.41
CA LYS A 530 -9.43 42.50 1.05
C LYS A 530 -8.39 41.73 0.22
N PRO A 531 -7.79 42.36 -0.82
CA PRO A 531 -6.71 41.75 -1.57
C PRO A 531 -5.47 41.53 -0.69
N ASN A 532 -4.87 40.34 -0.78
CA ASN A 532 -3.60 40.00 -0.13
C ASN A 532 -2.52 39.81 -1.21
N SER A 533 -1.29 40.29 -0.97
CA SER A 533 -0.16 40.18 -1.90
C SER A 533 0.25 38.73 -2.20
N MET A 534 -0.09 37.79 -1.31
CA MET A 534 0.18 36.36 -1.48
C MET A 534 -0.84 35.62 -2.34
N ASP A 535 -1.97 36.24 -2.65
CA ASP A 535 -3.05 35.62 -3.42
C ASP A 535 -2.94 35.94 -4.91
N ALA A 536 -3.01 34.90 -5.74
CA ALA A 536 -3.00 35.05 -7.19
C ALA A 536 -4.43 34.91 -7.78
N PRO A 537 -4.73 35.55 -8.91
CA PRO A 537 -5.92 35.21 -9.66
C PRO A 537 -5.83 33.78 -10.21
N LEU A 538 -6.96 33.09 -10.27
CA LEU A 538 -7.03 31.75 -10.83
C LEU A 538 -6.64 31.80 -12.32
N SER A 539 -5.67 30.98 -12.71
CA SER A 539 -5.12 30.98 -14.06
C SER A 539 -4.83 29.56 -14.57
N PRO A 540 -4.69 29.35 -15.90
CA PRO A 540 -4.43 28.01 -16.43
C PRO A 540 -3.08 27.49 -15.93
N THR A 541 -3.02 26.22 -15.49
CA THR A 541 -1.84 25.58 -14.89
C THR A 541 -0.59 25.67 -15.76
N LEU A 542 -0.74 25.57 -17.09
CA LEU A 542 0.35 25.64 -18.08
C LEU A 542 0.23 26.85 -19.02
N GLY A 543 -0.49 27.89 -18.61
CA GLY A 543 -0.69 29.11 -19.40
C GLY A 543 -1.64 28.96 -20.60
N PRO A 544 -1.72 29.99 -21.49
CA PRO A 544 -2.70 30.07 -22.58
C PRO A 544 -2.55 28.94 -23.62
N ASN A 545 -1.30 28.49 -23.85
CA ASN A 545 -0.93 27.35 -24.71
C ASN A 545 -0.74 26.05 -23.91
N GLY A 546 -1.57 25.84 -22.86
CA GLY A 546 -1.38 24.75 -21.91
C GLY A 546 -1.30 23.35 -22.51
N TRP A 547 -2.02 23.07 -23.60
CA TRP A 547 -1.93 21.78 -24.29
C TRP A 547 -0.54 21.54 -24.93
N LEU A 548 0.04 22.55 -25.58
CA LEU A 548 1.38 22.42 -26.18
C LEU A 548 2.44 22.21 -25.11
N TRP A 549 2.35 22.95 -24.00
CA TRP A 549 3.23 22.74 -22.84
C TRP A 549 3.06 21.35 -22.23
N LEU A 550 1.84 20.82 -22.14
CA LEU A 550 1.61 19.46 -21.67
C LEU A 550 2.28 18.45 -22.62
N GLY A 551 2.13 18.63 -23.93
CA GLY A 551 2.82 17.83 -24.95
C GLY A 551 4.35 17.90 -24.81
N ALA A 552 4.88 19.09 -24.59
CA ALA A 552 6.31 19.32 -24.37
C ALA A 552 6.81 18.68 -23.07
N ILE A 553 6.03 18.71 -21.99
CA ILE A 553 6.37 18.04 -20.72
C ILE A 553 6.38 16.52 -20.91
N ILE A 554 5.37 15.94 -21.57
CA ILE A 554 5.30 14.50 -21.84
C ILE A 554 6.49 14.06 -22.70
N SER A 555 6.81 14.79 -23.77
CA SER A 555 7.92 14.43 -24.66
C SER A 555 9.28 14.63 -24.00
N SER A 556 9.54 15.77 -23.37
CA SER A 556 10.82 16.07 -22.72
C SER A 556 11.09 15.16 -21.53
N SER A 557 10.11 14.90 -20.66
CA SER A 557 10.27 13.95 -19.54
C SER A 557 10.59 12.54 -20.03
N PHE A 558 9.98 12.09 -21.12
CA PHE A 558 10.25 10.77 -21.68
C PHE A 558 11.63 10.70 -22.35
N ILE A 559 12.06 11.75 -23.07
CA ILE A 559 13.40 11.84 -23.67
C ILE A 559 14.48 11.86 -22.58
N ILE A 560 14.32 12.70 -21.54
CA ILE A 560 15.23 12.76 -20.39
C ILE A 560 15.33 11.38 -19.73
N TYR A 561 14.21 10.69 -19.56
CA TYR A 561 14.18 9.35 -19.00
C TYR A 561 14.94 8.34 -19.88
N LEU A 562 14.73 8.35 -21.20
CA LEU A 562 15.45 7.45 -22.12
C LEU A 562 16.96 7.71 -22.11
N LEU A 563 17.39 8.97 -22.01
CA LEU A 563 18.80 9.34 -21.89
C LEU A 563 19.41 8.81 -20.58
N PHE A 564 18.77 9.05 -19.44
CA PHE A 564 19.26 8.54 -18.15
C PHE A 564 19.26 7.02 -18.09
N MET A 565 18.23 6.37 -18.64
CA MET A 565 18.18 4.91 -18.72
C MET A 565 19.27 4.36 -19.64
N GLY A 566 19.56 5.02 -20.76
CA GLY A 566 20.68 4.70 -21.65
C GLY A 566 22.03 4.78 -20.94
N ILE A 567 22.27 5.86 -20.18
CA ILE A 567 23.49 6.06 -19.38
C ILE A 567 23.59 5.00 -18.28
N LEU A 568 22.53 4.79 -17.50
CA LEU A 568 22.49 3.79 -16.43
C LEU A 568 22.76 2.39 -16.98
N THR A 569 22.13 2.04 -18.10
CA THR A 569 22.31 0.74 -18.72
C THR A 569 23.71 0.59 -19.27
N ARG A 570 24.22 1.57 -20.03
CA ARG A 570 25.55 1.50 -20.67
C ARG A 570 26.70 1.43 -19.68
N TYR A 571 26.68 2.26 -18.64
CA TYR A 571 27.82 2.44 -17.75
C TYR A 571 27.73 1.63 -16.45
N TYR A 572 26.53 1.24 -16.01
CA TYR A 572 26.37 0.52 -14.74
C TYR A 572 25.86 -0.91 -14.93
N ILE A 573 24.77 -1.12 -15.67
CA ILE A 573 24.12 -2.44 -15.79
C ILE A 573 24.88 -3.35 -16.77
N PHE A 574 25.15 -2.84 -17.98
CA PHE A 574 25.74 -3.61 -19.08
C PHE A 574 27.13 -4.19 -18.75
N PRO A 575 28.07 -3.45 -18.11
CA PRO A 575 29.36 -4.01 -17.74
C PRO A 575 29.24 -5.13 -16.70
N ILE A 576 28.28 -5.04 -15.78
CA ILE A 576 28.06 -6.07 -14.77
C ILE A 576 27.50 -7.33 -15.45
N ASP A 577 26.43 -7.19 -16.23
CA ASP A 577 25.75 -8.29 -16.90
C ASP A 577 26.63 -9.04 -17.92
N HIS A 578 27.43 -8.31 -18.71
CA HIS A 578 28.18 -8.90 -19.82
C HIS A 578 29.66 -9.13 -19.52
N ASN A 579 30.32 -8.30 -18.70
CA ASN A 579 31.77 -8.42 -18.48
C ASN A 579 32.12 -9.22 -17.21
N THR A 580 31.20 -9.36 -16.24
CA THR A 580 31.53 -9.98 -14.93
C THR A 580 30.87 -11.32 -14.67
N SER A 581 30.16 -11.91 -15.64
CA SER A 581 29.38 -13.17 -15.52
C SER A 581 28.30 -13.16 -14.41
N LYS A 582 28.01 -11.99 -13.82
CA LYS A 582 27.00 -11.80 -12.77
C LYS A 582 25.80 -11.09 -13.37
N ILE A 583 24.60 -11.61 -13.12
CA ILE A 583 23.35 -10.97 -13.51
C ILE A 583 23.02 -9.87 -12.50
N PHE A 584 22.76 -8.67 -12.99
CA PHE A 584 22.35 -7.52 -12.20
C PHE A 584 20.97 -7.73 -11.59
N SER A 585 20.79 -7.31 -10.34
CA SER A 585 19.53 -7.51 -9.60
C SER A 585 18.37 -6.75 -10.27
N HIS A 586 17.30 -7.46 -10.62
CA HIS A 586 16.10 -6.88 -11.21
C HIS A 586 15.37 -5.94 -10.25
N THR A 587 15.37 -6.23 -8.94
CA THR A 587 14.79 -5.33 -7.93
C THR A 587 15.55 -4.00 -7.90
N LEU A 588 16.88 -4.05 -7.91
CA LEU A 588 17.72 -2.85 -7.91
C LEU A 588 17.55 -2.06 -9.21
N GLN A 589 17.51 -2.76 -10.35
CA GLN A 589 17.24 -2.15 -11.66
C GLN A 589 15.89 -1.45 -11.68
N ALA A 590 14.86 -2.06 -11.10
CA ALA A 590 13.52 -1.51 -11.04
C ALA A 590 13.44 -0.29 -10.11
N MET A 591 14.09 -0.33 -8.96
CA MET A 591 14.19 0.80 -8.04
C MET A 591 14.86 2.02 -8.71
N LEU A 592 16.00 1.80 -9.37
CA LEU A 592 16.73 2.87 -10.08
C LEU A 592 15.90 3.44 -11.23
N ASN A 593 15.27 2.60 -12.05
CA ASN A 593 14.43 3.07 -13.15
C ASN A 593 13.18 3.83 -12.67
N MET A 594 12.53 3.39 -11.58
CA MET A 594 11.43 4.14 -10.97
C MET A 594 11.87 5.53 -10.52
N LEU A 595 13.02 5.61 -9.83
CA LEU A 595 13.58 6.88 -9.39
C LEU A 595 13.86 7.82 -10.58
N LEU A 596 14.45 7.29 -11.65
CA LEU A 596 14.73 8.06 -12.86
C LEU A 596 13.45 8.56 -13.56
N VAL A 597 12.40 7.74 -13.63
CA VAL A 597 11.08 8.18 -14.15
C VAL A 597 10.54 9.34 -13.32
N CYS A 598 10.53 9.19 -11.99
CA CYS A 598 10.04 10.23 -11.08
C CYS A 598 10.82 11.54 -11.22
N ILE A 599 12.16 11.46 -11.24
CA ILE A 599 13.04 12.64 -11.43
C ILE A 599 12.74 13.31 -12.77
N SER A 600 12.62 12.54 -13.85
CA SER A 600 12.38 13.08 -15.19
C SER A 600 11.05 13.83 -15.29
N ILE A 601 9.98 13.28 -14.68
CA ILE A 601 8.66 13.93 -14.61
C ILE A 601 8.73 15.21 -13.77
N VAL A 602 9.32 15.14 -12.58
CA VAL A 602 9.42 16.28 -11.64
C VAL A 602 10.19 17.42 -12.27
N VAL A 603 11.34 17.15 -12.91
CA VAL A 603 12.19 18.17 -13.55
C VAL A 603 11.45 18.84 -14.70
N ALA A 604 10.95 18.07 -15.67
CA ALA A 604 10.28 18.61 -16.86
C ALA A 604 9.02 19.41 -16.50
N ALA A 605 8.17 18.88 -15.62
CA ALA A 605 6.94 19.55 -15.22
C ALA A 605 7.21 20.80 -14.37
N SER A 606 8.20 20.80 -13.49
CA SER A 606 8.56 21.98 -12.69
C SER A 606 9.12 23.09 -13.57
N ILE A 607 9.99 22.77 -14.54
CA ILE A 607 10.50 23.74 -15.51
C ILE A 607 9.34 24.34 -16.31
N GLY A 608 8.47 23.50 -16.88
CA GLY A 608 7.30 23.96 -17.65
C GLY A 608 6.36 24.84 -16.84
N PHE A 609 6.15 24.53 -15.56
CA PHE A 609 5.33 25.33 -14.65
C PHE A 609 5.99 26.67 -14.29
N LEU A 610 7.28 26.66 -13.93
CA LEU A 610 8.02 27.86 -13.53
C LEU A 610 8.20 28.85 -14.68
N VAL A 611 8.49 28.37 -15.89
CA VAL A 611 8.60 29.22 -17.10
C VAL A 611 7.28 29.94 -17.37
N ASN A 612 6.15 29.22 -17.31
CA ASN A 612 4.84 29.83 -17.48
C ASN A 612 4.48 30.81 -16.37
N LYS A 613 4.86 30.52 -15.12
CA LYS A 613 4.65 31.43 -13.99
C LYS A 613 5.45 32.73 -14.15
N ARG A 614 6.74 32.63 -14.52
CA ARG A 614 7.62 33.80 -14.75
C ARG A 614 7.10 34.67 -15.89
N ARG A 615 6.73 34.06 -17.02
CA ARG A 615 6.19 34.78 -18.17
C ARG A 615 4.94 35.60 -17.80
N LYS A 616 4.02 35.02 -17.02
CA LYS A 616 2.84 35.74 -16.52
C LYS A 616 3.19 36.89 -15.59
N SER A 617 4.18 36.71 -14.71
CA SER A 617 4.64 37.79 -13.81
C SER A 617 5.15 38.98 -14.61
N MET A 618 5.97 38.72 -15.65
CA MET A 618 6.50 39.76 -16.54
C MET A 618 5.39 40.45 -17.35
N GLU A 619 4.43 39.67 -17.87
CA GLU A 619 3.27 40.22 -18.59
C GLU A 619 2.39 41.08 -17.66
N ALA A 620 2.22 40.68 -16.39
CA ALA A 620 1.46 41.46 -15.39
C ALA A 620 2.17 42.76 -14.98
N GLU A 621 3.49 42.73 -14.74
CA GLU A 621 4.29 43.93 -14.48
C GLU A 621 4.24 44.91 -15.66
N GLN A 622 4.29 44.40 -16.89
CA GLN A 622 4.20 45.23 -18.08
C GLN A 622 2.82 45.90 -18.24
N ILE A 623 1.73 45.20 -17.90
CA ILE A 623 0.38 45.77 -17.92
C ILE A 623 0.24 46.86 -16.85
N GLN A 624 0.71 46.60 -15.62
CA GLN A 624 0.63 47.56 -14.52
C GLN A 624 1.44 48.83 -14.80
N ASN A 625 2.63 48.70 -15.39
CA ASN A 625 3.46 49.85 -15.78
C ASN A 625 2.85 50.68 -16.93
N VAL A 626 2.01 50.08 -17.78
CA VAL A 626 1.30 50.78 -18.86
C VAL A 626 0.01 51.44 -18.36
N GLU A 627 -0.71 50.82 -17.42
CA GLU A 627 -1.91 51.41 -16.78
C GLU A 627 -1.55 52.61 -15.88
N ASN A 628 -0.41 52.55 -15.17
CA ASN A 628 0.12 53.67 -14.37
C ASN A 628 0.61 54.87 -15.22
N ALA A 629 0.66 54.75 -16.55
CA ALA A 629 1.03 55.84 -17.47
C ALA A 629 -0.18 56.62 -18.01
N THR A 630 -1.40 56.28 -17.58
CA THR A 630 -2.65 57.02 -17.85
C THR A 630 -3.19 57.61 -16.55
N PRO A 631 -3.73 58.85 -16.52
CA PRO A 631 -4.14 59.49 -15.27
C PRO A 631 -5.23 58.68 -14.58
N GLU A 632 -4.99 58.37 -13.30
CA GLU A 632 -5.87 57.62 -12.42
C GLU A 632 -7.26 58.28 -12.31
N VAL A 633 -8.31 57.51 -12.59
CA VAL A 633 -9.60 57.74 -11.95
C VAL A 633 -9.48 57.15 -10.55
N SER A 634 -9.73 57.99 -9.55
CA SER A 634 -9.55 57.71 -8.12
C SER A 634 -10.33 56.46 -7.63
N PRO A 635 -9.84 55.77 -6.57
CA PRO A 635 -10.50 54.58 -6.00
C PRO A 635 -11.86 54.86 -5.34
N ASP A 636 -12.22 56.12 -5.12
CA ASP A 636 -13.43 56.53 -4.40
C ASP A 636 -14.72 56.30 -5.18
N THR A 637 -14.67 55.91 -6.46
CA THR A 637 -15.88 55.62 -7.25
C THR A 637 -16.42 54.20 -7.05
N TRP A 638 -15.73 53.32 -6.32
CA TRP A 638 -16.23 51.96 -6.01
C TRP A 638 -17.02 51.89 -4.70
N LEU A 639 -17.01 52.95 -3.88
CA LEU A 639 -17.73 53.05 -2.61
C LEU A 639 -19.06 53.82 -2.69
N GLY A 640 -19.59 54.01 -3.90
CA GLY A 640 -20.79 54.81 -4.16
C GLY A 640 -21.77 54.10 -5.06
N ASN A 641 -22.30 52.96 -4.61
CA ASN A 641 -23.58 52.43 -5.07
C ASN A 641 -24.15 51.50 -4.00
N ASP A 642 -24.30 52.03 -2.79
CA ASP A 642 -25.22 51.53 -1.76
C ASP A 642 -26.67 51.85 -2.20
N ARG A 643 -27.07 51.33 -3.36
CA ARG A 643 -28.48 51.05 -3.60
C ARG A 643 -28.65 49.59 -3.29
N GLU A 644 -29.12 49.34 -2.06
CA GLU A 644 -29.86 48.13 -1.74
C GLU A 644 -30.74 47.78 -2.93
N LEU A 645 -30.58 46.56 -3.44
CA LEU A 645 -31.31 46.07 -4.60
C LEU A 645 -32.78 45.88 -4.18
N GLU A 646 -33.52 46.99 -4.15
CA GLU A 646 -34.96 47.00 -3.91
C GLU A 646 -35.66 46.15 -4.97
N SER A 647 -36.41 45.15 -4.49
CA SER A 647 -37.43 44.38 -5.21
C SER A 647 -36.99 43.65 -6.49
N LEU A 648 -36.65 42.37 -6.35
CA LEU A 648 -36.74 41.42 -7.46
C LEU A 648 -38.23 41.18 -7.80
N PRO A 649 -38.64 41.18 -9.09
CA PRO A 649 -39.99 40.83 -9.49
C PRO A 649 -40.17 39.31 -9.40
N HIS A 650 -40.59 38.80 -8.24
CA HIS A 650 -40.73 37.37 -7.96
C HIS A 650 -41.89 36.64 -8.69
N GLN A 651 -42.61 37.24 -9.63
CA GLN A 651 -43.93 36.70 -10.01
C GLN A 651 -44.23 36.39 -11.48
N SER A 652 -43.39 36.73 -12.47
CA SER A 652 -43.81 36.53 -13.88
C SER A 652 -43.32 35.25 -14.58
N PHE A 653 -42.24 34.59 -14.11
CA PHE A 653 -41.60 33.47 -14.87
C PHE A 653 -41.51 32.13 -14.12
N THR A 654 -41.85 32.09 -12.84
CA THR A 654 -41.63 30.91 -11.98
C THR A 654 -42.95 30.36 -11.47
N LYS A 655 -43.31 29.13 -11.87
CA LYS A 655 -44.45 28.38 -11.34
C LYS A 655 -43.98 27.50 -10.20
N VAL A 656 -44.45 27.78 -8.97
CA VAL A 656 -44.09 27.01 -7.77
C VAL A 656 -45.25 26.09 -7.38
N ASN A 657 -44.97 24.79 -7.28
CA ASN A 657 -45.91 23.75 -6.86
C ASN A 657 -45.49 23.18 -5.50
N TYR A 658 -46.42 23.10 -4.54
CA TYR A 658 -46.19 22.56 -3.21
C TYR A 658 -46.80 21.15 -3.05
N GLY A 659 -46.26 20.35 -2.13
CA GLY A 659 -46.81 19.04 -1.73
C GLY A 659 -46.68 17.91 -2.74
N GLY A 660 -46.12 18.15 -3.93
CA GLY A 660 -46.04 17.18 -5.03
C GLY A 660 -44.62 17.00 -5.59
N ARG A 661 -44.32 15.79 -6.08
CA ARG A 661 -43.13 15.55 -6.93
C ARG A 661 -43.51 15.75 -8.40
N PRO A 662 -42.58 16.23 -9.25
CA PRO A 662 -42.86 16.39 -10.67
C PRO A 662 -43.14 15.03 -11.32
N GLU A 663 -44.21 14.94 -12.10
CA GLU A 663 -44.50 13.77 -12.94
C GLU A 663 -43.64 13.82 -14.22
N LEU A 664 -42.34 13.57 -14.06
CA LEU A 664 -41.32 13.77 -15.10
C LEU A 664 -41.66 13.04 -16.41
N LYS A 665 -42.22 11.83 -16.33
CA LYS A 665 -42.59 11.07 -17.53
C LYS A 665 -43.67 11.76 -18.34
N ARG A 666 -44.68 12.36 -17.69
CA ARG A 666 -45.76 13.08 -18.37
C ARG A 666 -45.22 14.35 -19.02
N ILE A 667 -44.51 15.17 -18.25
CA ILE A 667 -43.96 16.46 -18.71
C ILE A 667 -43.04 16.27 -19.93
N LEU A 668 -42.18 15.25 -19.90
CA LEU A 668 -41.25 14.98 -21.01
C LEU A 668 -41.94 14.47 -22.29
N LEU A 669 -43.04 13.73 -22.18
CA LEU A 669 -43.80 13.22 -23.33
C LEU A 669 -44.70 14.30 -23.96
N GLU A 670 -45.00 15.38 -23.22
CA GLU A 670 -45.80 16.51 -23.72
C GLU A 670 -44.99 17.49 -24.60
N CYS A 671 -43.65 17.43 -24.57
CA CYS A 671 -42.77 18.25 -25.41
C CYS A 671 -42.84 17.82 -26.90
N LYS A 672 -43.40 18.68 -27.76
CA LYS A 672 -43.69 18.39 -29.19
C LYS A 672 -42.60 18.89 -30.16
N GLU A 673 -41.55 19.53 -29.65
CA GLU A 673 -40.52 20.14 -30.49
C GLU A 673 -39.70 19.10 -31.28
N PRO A 674 -39.18 19.45 -32.47
CA PRO A 674 -38.50 18.49 -33.35
C PRO A 674 -37.22 17.90 -32.75
N SER A 675 -36.50 18.66 -31.92
CA SER A 675 -35.32 18.19 -31.21
C SER A 675 -35.26 18.80 -29.81
N VAL A 676 -35.46 17.97 -28.79
CA VAL A 676 -35.46 18.37 -27.38
C VAL A 676 -34.22 17.79 -26.70
N GLY A 677 -33.36 18.63 -26.13
CA GLY A 677 -32.25 18.19 -25.28
C GLY A 677 -32.71 18.09 -23.83
N VAL A 678 -32.68 16.89 -23.24
CA VAL A 678 -33.07 16.64 -21.85
C VAL A 678 -31.83 16.48 -20.98
N LEU A 679 -31.57 17.45 -20.10
CA LEU A 679 -30.46 17.45 -19.15
C LEU A 679 -30.97 17.11 -17.75
N VAL A 680 -30.37 16.14 -17.05
CA VAL A 680 -30.77 15.81 -15.67
C VAL A 680 -29.59 15.83 -14.70
N CYS A 681 -29.76 16.48 -13.55
CA CYS A 681 -28.77 16.55 -12.48
C CYS A 681 -29.43 16.36 -11.10
N GLY A 682 -29.02 15.33 -10.36
CA GLY A 682 -29.55 15.07 -9.01
C GLY A 682 -29.55 13.57 -8.61
N PRO A 683 -30.41 13.18 -7.64
CA PRO A 683 -30.42 11.85 -7.06
C PRO A 683 -30.53 10.72 -8.10
N LYS A 684 -29.92 9.56 -7.80
CA LYS A 684 -29.87 8.40 -8.72
C LYS A 684 -31.26 8.01 -9.23
N LYS A 685 -32.28 7.99 -8.35
CA LYS A 685 -33.66 7.62 -8.69
C LYS A 685 -34.25 8.52 -9.78
N MET A 686 -34.14 9.84 -9.60
CA MET A 686 -34.61 10.85 -10.56
C MET A 686 -33.92 10.70 -11.93
N ARG A 687 -32.60 10.51 -11.94
CA ARG A 687 -31.85 10.29 -13.20
C ARG A 687 -32.28 9.04 -13.95
N HIS A 688 -32.63 7.96 -13.24
CA HIS A 688 -33.10 6.73 -13.88
C HIS A 688 -34.53 6.88 -14.42
N GLU A 689 -35.37 7.65 -13.73
CA GLU A 689 -36.73 7.94 -14.17
C GLU A 689 -36.77 8.78 -15.46
N VAL A 690 -35.99 9.87 -15.52
CA VAL A 690 -35.83 10.67 -16.75
C VAL A 690 -35.23 9.83 -17.87
N ALA A 691 -34.18 9.04 -17.59
CA ALA A 691 -33.58 8.18 -18.60
C ALA A 691 -34.57 7.13 -19.16
N ALA A 692 -35.43 6.56 -18.30
CA ALA A 692 -36.45 5.60 -18.70
C ALA A 692 -37.56 6.25 -19.54
N ALA A 693 -37.95 7.48 -19.23
CA ALA A 693 -38.88 8.26 -20.05
C ALA A 693 -38.30 8.53 -21.44
N CYS A 694 -37.05 8.98 -21.53
CA CYS A 694 -36.37 9.24 -22.80
C CYS A 694 -36.04 7.98 -23.61
N SER A 695 -35.99 6.80 -22.97
CA SER A 695 -35.76 5.53 -23.67
C SER A 695 -37.03 4.88 -24.22
N SER A 696 -38.21 5.46 -23.95
CA SER A 696 -39.49 4.92 -24.41
C SER A 696 -39.67 5.12 -25.93
N SER A 697 -40.41 4.21 -26.58
CA SER A 697 -40.63 4.26 -28.03
C SER A 697 -41.44 5.49 -28.50
N LEU A 698 -42.10 6.18 -27.58
CA LEU A 698 -42.91 7.38 -27.83
C LEU A 698 -42.09 8.68 -27.85
N ALA A 699 -40.79 8.63 -27.56
CA ALA A 699 -39.93 9.78 -27.30
C ALA A 699 -38.77 9.92 -28.31
N GLU A 700 -39.04 9.81 -29.61
CA GLU A 700 -37.98 9.82 -30.64
C GLU A 700 -37.27 11.18 -30.80
N ASN A 701 -37.92 12.28 -30.40
CA ASN A 701 -37.39 13.65 -30.43
C ASN A 701 -36.55 14.02 -29.19
N LEU A 702 -36.52 13.18 -28.14
CA LEU A 702 -35.81 13.45 -26.89
C LEU A 702 -34.35 12.97 -26.92
N HIS A 703 -33.42 13.86 -26.58
CA HIS A 703 -31.99 13.58 -26.48
C HIS A 703 -31.52 13.73 -25.03
N PHE A 704 -31.28 12.59 -24.38
CA PHE A 704 -30.92 12.54 -22.97
C PHE A 704 -29.42 12.75 -22.72
N GLU A 705 -29.10 13.57 -21.72
CA GLU A 705 -27.77 13.72 -21.14
C GLU A 705 -27.88 13.83 -19.61
N SER A 706 -27.17 12.98 -18.88
CA SER A 706 -27.14 13.03 -17.41
C SER A 706 -25.85 13.65 -16.91
N LEU A 707 -25.98 14.64 -16.05
CA LEU A 707 -24.90 15.14 -15.21
C LEU A 707 -24.95 14.37 -13.88
N SER A 708 -23.83 13.82 -13.45
CA SER A 708 -23.79 12.99 -12.25
C SER A 708 -22.76 13.47 -11.25
N PHE A 709 -23.24 13.98 -10.13
CA PHE A 709 -22.40 14.34 -8.99
C PHE A 709 -22.94 13.63 -7.74
N ASN A 710 -22.14 12.72 -7.19
CA ASN A 710 -22.42 12.02 -5.94
C ASN A 710 -21.09 11.96 -5.16
N TRP A 711 -20.67 13.06 -4.55
CA TRP A 711 -19.60 13.07 -3.55
C TRP A 711 -20.29 13.29 -2.21
N TRP A 712 -20.21 12.30 -1.32
CA TRP A 712 -20.79 12.40 0.02
C TRP A 712 -19.63 12.35 1.01
N GLU A 713 -19.47 13.38 1.83
CA GLU A 713 -18.54 13.40 2.95
C GLU A 713 -19.13 12.69 4.17
N VAL A 714 -18.30 12.02 4.97
CA VAL A 714 -18.68 11.58 6.32
C VAL A 714 -17.54 11.74 7.34
N LYS A 715 -17.93 12.30 8.49
CA LYS A 715 -17.35 12.36 9.85
C LYS A 715 -15.98 11.69 10.08
N LEU A 716 -14.99 12.54 10.38
CA LEU A 716 -13.56 12.29 10.62
C LEU A 716 -13.22 11.56 11.93
N ASP A 717 -14.18 11.35 12.82
CA ASP A 717 -13.89 10.92 14.20
C ASP A 717 -13.56 9.42 14.37
N ARG A 718 -13.68 8.59 13.31
CA ARG A 718 -13.54 7.11 13.43
C ARG A 718 -12.32 6.48 12.74
N VAL A 719 -11.53 7.24 11.97
CA VAL A 719 -10.44 6.68 11.14
C VAL A 719 -9.16 6.44 11.94
N GLY A 720 -8.74 7.41 12.77
CA GLY A 720 -7.61 7.23 13.68
C GLY A 720 -7.82 6.04 14.63
N LEU A 721 -9.06 5.85 15.10
CA LEU A 721 -9.43 4.73 15.96
C LEU A 721 -9.17 3.37 15.31
N VAL A 722 -9.45 3.19 14.01
CA VAL A 722 -9.26 1.90 13.32
C VAL A 722 -7.78 1.57 13.16
N LEU A 723 -6.93 2.54 12.77
CA LEU A 723 -5.49 2.33 12.67
C LEU A 723 -4.86 2.05 14.05
N GLY A 724 -5.32 2.73 15.09
CA GLY A 724 -4.94 2.45 16.47
C GLY A 724 -5.34 1.04 16.92
N VAL A 725 -6.53 0.58 16.57
CA VAL A 725 -7.01 -0.79 16.89
C VAL A 725 -6.19 -1.88 16.18
N VAL A 726 -5.81 -1.68 14.92
CA VAL A 726 -4.94 -2.64 14.21
C VAL A 726 -3.53 -2.61 14.80
N GLY A 727 -2.99 -1.43 15.10
CA GLY A 727 -1.71 -1.29 15.82
C GLY A 727 -1.72 -1.98 17.19
N ASN A 728 -2.84 -1.90 17.92
CA ASN A 728 -3.04 -2.59 19.21
C ASN A 728 -2.94 -4.10 19.10
N LEU A 729 -3.58 -4.69 18.08
CA LEU A 729 -3.49 -6.12 17.85
C LEU A 729 -2.04 -6.52 17.59
N CYS A 730 -1.33 -5.82 16.70
CA CYS A 730 0.07 -6.10 16.41
C CYS A 730 0.95 -6.00 17.65
N LEU A 731 0.74 -4.98 18.49
CA LEU A 731 1.46 -4.80 19.76
C LEU A 731 1.19 -5.95 20.75
N ALA A 732 -0.04 -6.44 20.85
CA ALA A 732 -0.36 -7.59 21.71
C ALA A 732 0.37 -8.86 21.26
N PHE A 733 0.51 -9.07 19.95
CA PHE A 733 1.22 -10.22 19.37
C PHE A 733 2.75 -10.10 19.43
N LEU A 734 3.33 -8.95 19.78
CA LEU A 734 4.79 -8.78 19.89
C LEU A 734 5.42 -9.54 21.06
N PHE A 735 4.65 -9.87 22.09
CA PHE A 735 5.17 -10.56 23.28
C PHE A 735 5.29 -12.07 23.09
N PHE A 736 4.45 -12.66 22.23
CA PHE A 736 4.43 -14.11 21.96
C PHE A 736 5.76 -14.66 21.42
N PRO A 737 6.47 -13.99 20.49
CA PRO A 737 7.71 -14.53 19.96
C PRO A 737 8.89 -14.51 20.95
N VAL A 738 8.79 -13.69 22.00
CA VAL A 738 9.85 -13.51 23.00
C VAL A 738 9.71 -14.49 24.17
N THR A 739 8.64 -15.29 24.22
CA THR A 739 8.40 -16.29 25.26
C THR A 739 9.22 -17.58 25.05
N ARG A 740 10.55 -17.46 25.14
CA ARG A 740 11.52 -18.51 24.76
C ARG A 740 11.47 -19.80 25.59
N SER A 741 10.89 -19.80 26.78
CA SER A 741 10.72 -20.98 27.65
C SER A 741 9.31 -21.59 27.58
N SER A 742 8.39 -20.95 26.85
CA SER A 742 6.98 -21.38 26.77
C SER A 742 6.76 -22.44 25.67
N SER A 743 5.83 -23.38 25.93
CA SER A 743 5.31 -24.38 24.97
C SER A 743 4.57 -23.78 23.77
N VAL A 744 4.44 -22.45 23.69
CA VAL A 744 3.65 -21.76 22.67
C VAL A 744 4.36 -21.77 21.31
N LEU A 745 5.69 -21.68 21.28
CA LEU A 745 6.46 -21.64 20.03
C LEU A 745 6.35 -22.95 19.22
N PRO A 746 6.47 -24.15 19.83
CA PRO A 746 6.22 -25.43 19.14
C PRO A 746 4.78 -25.61 18.65
N LEU A 747 3.78 -25.09 19.37
CA LEU A 747 2.35 -25.13 18.97
C LEU A 747 2.09 -24.45 17.62
N PHE A 748 2.90 -23.43 17.31
CA PHE A 748 2.86 -22.71 16.02
C PHE A 748 3.88 -23.23 15.01
N GLY A 749 4.61 -24.31 15.30
CA GLY A 749 5.66 -24.85 14.44
C GLY A 749 6.85 -23.90 14.23
N LEU A 750 7.01 -22.88 15.08
CA LEU A 750 8.07 -21.89 14.98
C LEU A 750 9.30 -22.34 15.76
N THR A 751 10.45 -22.35 15.08
CA THR A 751 11.75 -22.52 15.75
C THR A 751 12.10 -21.27 16.56
N SER A 752 12.98 -21.41 17.56
CA SER A 752 13.43 -20.26 18.38
C SER A 752 14.04 -19.13 17.54
N ASP A 753 14.78 -19.45 16.48
CA ASP A 753 15.33 -18.48 15.53
C ASP A 753 14.23 -17.87 14.63
N GLY A 754 13.28 -18.68 14.17
CA GLY A 754 12.12 -18.19 13.41
C GLY A 754 11.27 -17.20 14.21
N SER A 755 11.12 -17.45 15.51
CA SER A 755 10.40 -16.57 16.43
C SER A 755 11.04 -15.19 16.56
N ILE A 756 12.36 -15.11 16.70
CA ILE A 756 13.08 -13.83 16.80
C ILE A 756 12.91 -13.01 15.51
N LYS A 757 12.95 -13.67 14.34
CA LYS A 757 12.72 -13.00 13.05
C LYS A 757 11.28 -12.49 12.92
N TYR A 758 10.32 -13.27 13.38
CA TYR A 758 8.92 -12.87 13.40
C TYR A 758 8.68 -11.67 14.33
N HIS A 759 9.33 -11.64 15.50
CA HIS A 759 9.31 -10.50 16.42
C HIS A 759 9.79 -9.20 15.74
N ILE A 760 10.93 -9.27 15.05
CA ILE A 760 11.51 -8.12 14.35
C ILE A 760 10.56 -7.64 13.24
N TRP A 761 10.03 -8.56 12.44
CA TRP A 761 9.10 -8.25 11.36
C TRP A 761 7.82 -7.58 11.87
N LEU A 762 7.18 -8.15 12.90
CA LEU A 762 5.97 -7.61 13.50
C LEU A 762 6.24 -6.26 14.19
N GLY A 763 7.46 -6.06 14.73
CA GLY A 763 7.89 -4.81 15.37
C GLY A 763 7.92 -3.66 14.38
N HIS A 764 8.43 -3.90 13.17
CA HIS A 764 8.41 -2.93 12.09
C HIS A 764 6.99 -2.54 11.66
N ILE A 765 6.09 -3.52 11.51
CA ILE A 765 4.68 -3.25 11.15
C ILE A 765 4.00 -2.40 12.22
N THR A 766 4.20 -2.75 13.49
CA THR A 766 3.62 -2.04 14.64
C THR A 766 4.06 -0.57 14.66
N MET A 767 5.33 -0.29 14.41
CA MET A 767 5.85 1.09 14.35
C MET A 767 5.31 1.90 13.18
N VAL A 768 5.14 1.27 12.00
CA VAL A 768 4.53 1.93 10.83
C VAL A 768 3.08 2.32 11.11
N LEU A 769 2.30 1.40 11.71
CA LEU A 769 0.90 1.66 12.06
C LEU A 769 0.75 2.75 13.12
N PHE A 770 1.60 2.77 14.15
CA PHE A 770 1.56 3.82 15.16
C PHE A 770 2.04 5.17 14.65
N THR A 771 3.04 5.21 13.77
CA THR A 771 3.46 6.46 13.11
C THR A 771 2.33 7.01 12.22
N ALA A 772 1.64 6.14 11.48
CA ALA A 772 0.48 6.52 10.66
C ALA A 772 -0.70 7.00 11.52
N HIS A 773 -0.99 6.32 12.64
CA HIS A 773 -1.99 6.77 13.61
C HIS A 773 -1.63 8.15 14.17
N GLY A 774 -0.38 8.33 14.59
CA GLY A 774 0.13 9.60 15.10
C GLY A 774 -0.04 10.73 14.09
N LEU A 775 0.35 10.54 12.82
CA LEU A 775 0.20 11.57 11.78
C LEU A 775 -1.26 11.98 11.48
N MET A 776 -2.24 11.17 11.89
CA MET A 776 -3.66 11.38 11.61
C MET A 776 -4.46 11.92 12.81
N VAL A 777 -3.88 11.95 14.01
CA VAL A 777 -4.50 12.56 15.19
C VAL A 777 -4.19 14.06 15.20
N ASP A 778 -5.20 14.89 15.49
CA ASP A 778 -5.06 16.35 15.53
C ASP A 778 -4.33 16.79 16.82
N TRP A 779 -3.01 16.91 16.74
CA TRP A 779 -2.13 17.29 17.85
C TRP A 779 -2.34 18.73 18.34
N ALA A 780 -3.07 19.57 17.59
CA ALA A 780 -3.34 20.95 17.98
C ALA A 780 -4.42 21.10 19.08
N SER A 781 -5.09 20.01 19.47
CA SER A 781 -6.07 20.01 20.56
C SER A 781 -5.36 19.83 21.91
N THR A 782 -5.51 20.79 22.84
CA THR A 782 -4.99 20.82 24.23
C THR A 782 -5.63 19.76 25.16
N ARG A 783 -5.94 18.56 24.64
CA ARG A 783 -6.40 17.44 25.48
C ARG A 783 -5.21 16.79 26.16
N ILE A 784 -5.28 16.68 27.49
CA ILE A 784 -4.28 16.03 28.36
C ILE A 784 -3.93 14.60 27.89
N ALA A 785 -4.85 13.90 27.22
CA ALA A 785 -4.64 12.56 26.68
C ALA A 785 -3.64 12.48 25.50
N ASN A 786 -3.29 13.61 24.86
CA ASN A 786 -2.39 13.61 23.70
C ASN A 786 -0.90 13.60 24.08
N VAL A 787 -0.52 14.18 25.23
CA VAL A 787 0.87 14.23 25.72
C VAL A 787 1.48 12.83 25.93
N PRO A 788 0.76 11.86 26.55
CA PRO A 788 1.24 10.48 26.60
C PRO A 788 1.40 9.83 25.21
N GLY A 789 0.59 10.22 24.23
CA GLY A 789 0.73 9.76 22.84
C GLY A 789 2.04 10.22 22.19
N GLU A 790 2.44 11.48 22.41
CA GLU A 790 3.72 12.03 21.91
C GLU A 790 4.92 11.33 22.54
N LEU A 791 4.88 11.15 23.87
CA LEU A 791 5.94 10.45 24.60
C LEU A 791 6.04 8.98 24.15
N SER A 792 4.91 8.31 23.95
CA SER A 792 4.89 6.94 23.41
C SER A 792 5.55 6.89 22.02
N LEU A 793 5.21 7.79 21.09
CA LEU A 793 5.86 7.82 19.77
C LEU A 793 7.37 8.08 19.85
N LEU A 794 7.82 8.97 20.76
CA LEU A 794 9.22 9.25 20.97
C LEU A 794 10.00 8.01 21.43
N PHE A 795 9.50 7.30 22.46
CA PHE A 795 10.13 6.06 22.93
C PHE A 795 10.08 4.95 21.87
N GLY A 796 8.98 4.85 21.10
CA GLY A 796 8.85 3.93 19.98
C GLY A 796 9.90 4.16 18.88
N LEU A 797 10.15 5.43 18.53
CA LEU A 797 11.18 5.81 17.57
C LEU A 797 12.58 5.44 18.06
N PHE A 798 12.87 5.68 19.33
CA PHE A 798 14.17 5.36 19.93
C PHE A 798 14.43 3.85 19.93
N LEU A 799 13.43 3.04 20.30
CA LEU A 799 13.46 1.58 20.21
C LEU A 799 13.72 1.11 18.78
N TRP A 800 13.07 1.74 17.80
CA TRP A 800 13.19 1.35 16.42
C TRP A 800 14.59 1.65 15.85
N VAL A 801 15.15 2.83 16.15
CA VAL A 801 16.50 3.21 15.68
C VAL A 801 17.58 2.29 16.23
N THR A 802 17.53 1.96 17.52
CA THR A 802 18.59 1.15 18.15
C THR A 802 18.55 -0.33 17.78
N THR A 803 17.45 -0.81 17.18
CA THR A 803 17.38 -2.17 16.61
C THR A 803 18.16 -2.35 15.31
N HIS A 804 18.68 -1.28 14.72
CA HIS A 804 19.39 -1.36 13.45
C HIS A 804 20.63 -2.28 13.57
N PRO A 805 20.85 -3.24 12.63
CA PRO A 805 21.89 -4.27 12.77
C PRO A 805 23.29 -3.72 13.06
N ARG A 806 23.67 -2.60 12.43
CA ARG A 806 24.97 -1.94 12.67
C ARG A 806 25.14 -1.38 14.08
N ILE A 807 24.06 -0.89 14.70
CA ILE A 807 24.09 -0.34 16.06
C ILE A 807 24.15 -1.52 17.05
N ARG A 808 23.33 -2.55 16.82
CA ARG A 808 23.28 -3.75 17.66
C ARG A 808 24.62 -4.50 17.72
N THR A 809 25.37 -4.57 16.61
CA THR A 809 26.68 -5.24 16.59
C THR A 809 27.78 -4.42 17.24
N ASN A 810 27.75 -3.09 17.09
CA ASN A 810 28.83 -2.21 17.53
C ASN A 810 28.63 -1.70 18.96
N MET A 811 27.37 -1.64 19.44
CA MET A 811 26.97 -1.10 20.74
C MET A 811 25.87 -1.96 21.38
N SER A 812 26.22 -3.20 21.75
CA SER A 812 25.29 -4.17 22.34
C SER A 812 24.65 -3.68 23.65
N GLU A 813 25.42 -3.01 24.50
CA GLU A 813 24.94 -2.40 25.75
C GLU A 813 23.86 -1.35 25.50
N LEU A 814 24.11 -0.41 24.56
CA LEU A 814 23.15 0.60 24.17
C LEU A 814 21.86 -0.03 23.62
N PHE A 815 22.00 -1.08 22.80
CA PHE A 815 20.84 -1.84 22.34
C PHE A 815 20.00 -2.33 23.53
N PHE A 816 20.59 -2.98 24.53
CA PHE A 816 19.83 -3.47 25.69
C PHE A 816 19.19 -2.34 26.51
N TYR A 817 19.94 -1.29 26.87
CA TYR A 817 19.40 -0.16 27.64
C TYR A 817 18.21 0.50 26.95
N THR A 818 18.33 0.73 25.64
CA THR A 818 17.25 1.32 24.84
C THR A 818 16.09 0.36 24.67
N HIS A 819 16.35 -0.94 24.46
CA HIS A 819 15.29 -1.94 24.34
C HIS A 819 14.45 -2.06 25.60
N TYR A 820 14.98 -1.81 26.80
CA TYR A 820 14.22 -1.77 28.05
C TYR A 820 13.21 -0.60 28.13
N LEU A 821 13.34 0.43 27.29
CA LEU A 821 12.39 1.55 27.22
C LEU A 821 11.02 1.14 26.64
N TYR A 822 10.86 -0.09 26.14
CA TYR A 822 9.56 -0.65 25.74
C TYR A 822 8.51 -0.56 26.86
N ILE A 823 8.93 -0.61 28.13
CA ILE A 823 8.04 -0.45 29.28
C ILE A 823 7.43 0.95 29.28
N LEU A 824 8.26 1.99 29.10
CA LEU A 824 7.80 3.37 29.03
C LEU A 824 6.91 3.60 27.80
N PHE A 825 7.28 3.02 26.65
CA PHE A 825 6.46 3.02 25.44
C PHE A 825 5.03 2.53 25.71
N ILE A 826 4.89 1.36 26.36
CA ILE A 826 3.59 0.74 26.68
C ILE A 826 2.83 1.56 27.73
N VAL A 827 3.51 2.05 28.77
CA VAL A 827 2.88 2.82 29.84
C VAL A 827 2.26 4.10 29.28
N PHE A 828 3.03 4.91 28.55
CA PHE A 828 2.53 6.13 27.92
C PHE A 828 1.46 5.83 26.85
N TYR A 829 1.56 4.69 26.18
CA TYR A 829 0.54 4.24 25.24
C TYR A 829 -0.81 3.92 25.91
N ILE A 830 -0.79 3.22 27.05
CA ILE A 830 -2.00 2.93 27.85
C ILE A 830 -2.62 4.24 28.36
N PHE A 831 -1.80 5.21 28.79
CA PHE A 831 -2.27 6.55 29.16
C PHE A 831 -2.94 7.30 27.99
N HIS A 832 -2.55 7.04 26.74
CA HIS A 832 -3.11 7.68 25.55
C HIS A 832 -4.50 7.13 25.16
N LEU A 833 -4.73 5.80 25.20
CA LEU A 833 -5.98 5.16 24.72
C LEU A 833 -6.94 4.64 25.82
N GLY A 834 -6.54 4.55 27.08
CA GLY A 834 -7.39 4.13 28.21
C GLY A 834 -7.58 2.61 28.37
N ILE A 835 -8.39 2.20 29.38
CA ILE A 835 -8.55 0.80 29.88
C ILE A 835 -8.81 -0.24 28.80
N ALA A 836 -9.66 0.06 27.80
CA ALA A 836 -10.10 -0.94 26.82
C ALA A 836 -8.93 -1.53 26.02
N VAL A 837 -7.85 -0.77 25.86
CA VAL A 837 -6.64 -1.20 25.16
C VAL A 837 -5.72 -2.04 26.04
N ALA A 838 -5.65 -1.75 27.35
CA ALA A 838 -4.86 -2.55 28.29
C ALA A 838 -5.29 -4.04 28.29
N TYR A 839 -6.59 -4.32 28.18
CA TYR A 839 -7.10 -5.69 28.09
C TYR A 839 -6.67 -6.45 26.83
N THR A 840 -6.37 -5.75 25.72
CA THR A 840 -5.90 -6.41 24.49
C THR A 840 -4.44 -6.85 24.57
N ILE A 841 -3.61 -6.10 25.30
CA ILE A 841 -2.17 -6.36 25.46
C ILE A 841 -1.92 -7.36 26.61
N LEU A 842 -2.82 -7.40 27.59
CA LEU A 842 -2.67 -8.17 28.83
C LEU A 842 -2.34 -9.67 28.62
N PRO A 843 -2.99 -10.44 27.72
CA PRO A 843 -2.69 -11.86 27.55
C PRO A 843 -1.26 -12.14 27.08
N GLY A 844 -0.78 -11.35 26.10
CA GLY A 844 0.59 -11.49 25.57
C GLY A 844 1.63 -11.08 26.60
N PHE A 845 1.40 -9.96 27.29
CA PHE A 845 2.29 -9.49 28.35
C PHE A 845 2.36 -10.44 29.54
N TYR A 846 1.22 -11.03 29.94
CA TYR A 846 1.13 -12.02 31.03
C TYR A 846 2.01 -13.25 30.76
N LEU A 847 1.92 -13.82 29.56
CA LEU A 847 2.77 -14.94 29.14
C LEU A 847 4.27 -14.57 29.14
N PHE A 848 4.59 -13.38 28.63
CA PHE A 848 5.96 -12.86 28.64
C PHE A 848 6.51 -12.64 30.05
N ALA A 849 5.70 -12.12 30.98
CA ALA A 849 6.10 -11.89 32.36
C ALA A 849 6.40 -13.21 33.09
N ILE A 850 5.55 -14.23 32.92
CA ILE A 850 5.77 -15.58 33.48
C ILE A 850 7.08 -16.17 32.94
N ASP A 851 7.25 -16.13 31.62
CA ASP A 851 8.44 -16.63 30.94
C ASP A 851 9.73 -15.90 31.38
N ARG A 852 9.68 -14.58 31.57
CA ARG A 852 10.81 -13.80 32.12
C ARG A 852 11.10 -14.15 33.57
N TYR A 853 10.07 -14.33 34.41
CA TYR A 853 10.24 -14.68 35.82
C TYR A 853 10.81 -16.10 36.00
N LEU A 854 10.33 -17.08 35.21
CA LEU A 854 10.88 -18.43 35.20
C LEU A 854 12.36 -18.44 34.81
N ARG A 855 12.76 -17.61 33.85
CA ARG A 855 14.18 -17.44 33.50
C ARG A 855 14.99 -16.81 34.62
N LEU A 856 14.44 -15.84 35.36
CA LEU A 856 15.13 -15.24 36.51
C LEU A 856 15.35 -16.27 37.64
N LEU A 857 14.39 -17.16 37.86
CA LEU A 857 14.54 -18.28 38.79
C LEU A 857 15.60 -19.30 38.31
N GLN A 858 15.69 -19.53 36.99
CA GLN A 858 16.70 -20.43 36.41
C GLN A 858 18.11 -19.81 36.40
N SER A 859 18.24 -18.50 36.19
CA SER A 859 19.53 -17.81 36.07
C SER A 859 20.30 -17.66 37.39
N GLN A 860 19.70 -17.99 38.53
CA GLN A 860 20.35 -17.98 39.84
C GLN A 860 21.30 -19.17 40.07
N GLN A 861 21.47 -20.05 39.07
CA GLN A 861 22.40 -21.19 39.16
C GLN A 861 23.78 -20.81 38.64
N SER A 862 24.75 -20.63 39.54
CA SER A 862 26.17 -20.52 39.18
C SER A 862 26.70 -21.92 38.84
N VAL A 863 27.23 -22.09 37.62
CA VAL A 863 27.92 -23.31 37.21
C VAL A 863 29.41 -23.02 37.20
N ARG A 864 30.20 -23.86 37.87
CA ARG A 864 31.63 -23.62 38.03
C ARG A 864 32.42 -24.07 36.81
N LEU A 865 33.38 -23.24 36.37
CA LEU A 865 34.34 -23.62 35.34
C LEU A 865 35.41 -24.54 35.94
N VAL A 866 35.52 -25.76 35.41
CA VAL A 866 36.45 -26.81 35.85
C VAL A 866 37.78 -26.72 35.09
N SER A 867 37.73 -26.53 33.78
CA SER A 867 38.92 -26.30 32.96
C SER A 867 38.60 -25.45 31.74
N ALA A 868 39.58 -24.66 31.29
CA ALA A 868 39.55 -23.98 30.00
C ALA A 868 40.71 -24.47 29.13
N ARG A 869 40.45 -24.88 27.89
CA ARG A 869 41.47 -25.22 26.89
C ARG A 869 41.44 -24.20 25.76
N VAL A 870 42.60 -23.61 25.48
CA VAL A 870 42.81 -22.72 24.34
C VAL A 870 43.28 -23.58 23.17
N LEU A 871 42.40 -23.70 22.18
CA LEU A 871 42.67 -24.39 20.92
C LEU A 871 43.27 -23.39 19.91
N PRO A 872 43.97 -23.85 18.85
CA PRO A 872 44.47 -22.99 17.78
C PRO A 872 43.35 -22.12 17.14
N TYR A 873 43.71 -20.93 16.63
CA TYR A 873 42.80 -19.97 15.96
C TYR A 873 41.57 -19.51 16.78
N GLU A 874 41.80 -18.91 17.95
CA GLU A 874 40.77 -18.21 18.77
C GLU A 874 39.60 -19.07 19.28
N THR A 875 39.74 -20.40 19.31
CA THR A 875 38.71 -21.29 19.84
C THR A 875 38.98 -21.64 21.31
N LEU A 876 37.96 -21.46 22.17
CA LEU A 876 38.04 -21.71 23.61
C LEU A 876 37.07 -22.82 24.02
N GLU A 877 37.58 -23.92 24.57
CA GLU A 877 36.77 -24.97 25.17
C GLU A 877 36.65 -24.73 26.67
N LEU A 878 35.42 -24.65 27.17
CA LEU A 878 35.09 -24.41 28.57
C LEU A 878 34.36 -25.63 29.14
N ASN A 879 35.01 -26.33 30.07
CA ASN A 879 34.41 -27.45 30.78
C ASN A 879 33.85 -26.97 32.10
N PHE A 880 32.56 -27.16 32.32
CA PHE A 880 31.86 -26.76 33.54
C PHE A 880 31.51 -27.97 34.42
N SER A 881 31.32 -27.75 35.73
CA SER A 881 30.85 -28.78 36.66
C SER A 881 29.47 -29.29 36.25
N LYS A 882 29.25 -30.60 36.31
CA LYS A 882 28.03 -31.27 35.81
C LYS A 882 26.75 -30.66 36.44
N SER A 883 26.02 -29.85 35.66
CA SER A 883 24.67 -29.43 36.00
C SER A 883 23.67 -30.39 35.35
N ARG A 884 22.67 -30.87 36.11
CA ARG A 884 21.61 -31.73 35.55
C ARG A 884 20.61 -30.85 34.77
N GLY A 885 20.80 -30.77 33.46
CA GLY A 885 19.74 -30.57 32.47
C GLY A 885 19.99 -29.50 31.39
N PRO A 886 19.92 -29.85 30.09
CA PRO A 886 19.67 -28.90 29.01
C PRO A 886 18.17 -28.80 28.64
N HIS A 887 17.75 -27.61 28.18
CA HIS A 887 16.41 -27.30 27.62
C HIS A 887 16.23 -27.77 26.17
N GLY A 888 17.11 -28.63 25.65
CA GLY A 888 16.90 -29.24 24.34
C GLY A 888 15.83 -30.33 24.47
N PRO A 889 14.80 -30.38 23.59
CA PRO A 889 14.03 -31.60 23.48
C PRO A 889 15.01 -32.71 23.11
N ALA A 890 15.19 -33.70 23.98
CA ALA A 890 15.94 -34.92 23.66
C ALA A 890 15.11 -35.73 22.66
N SER A 891 15.02 -35.26 21.41
CA SER A 891 14.41 -36.03 20.35
C SER A 891 15.43 -37.07 19.91
N THR A 892 15.38 -38.25 20.52
CA THR A 892 16.05 -39.48 20.07
C THR A 892 15.53 -39.98 18.72
N HIS A 893 14.86 -39.13 17.93
CA HIS A 893 14.32 -39.42 16.61
C HIS A 893 15.40 -39.94 15.64
N PHE A 894 16.65 -39.49 15.81
CA PHE A 894 17.78 -39.96 15.01
C PHE A 894 18.18 -41.42 15.27
N LEU A 895 17.78 -42.02 16.40
CA LEU A 895 17.98 -43.47 16.65
C LEU A 895 17.03 -44.36 15.85
N ARG A 896 16.05 -43.79 15.12
CA ARG A 896 15.08 -44.55 14.32
C ARG A 896 15.60 -44.94 12.93
N HIS A 897 16.72 -44.37 12.50
CA HIS A 897 17.30 -44.61 11.18
C HIS A 897 18.34 -45.74 11.24
N ASP A 898 18.57 -46.43 10.12
CA ASP A 898 19.59 -47.49 10.03
C ASP A 898 21.00 -46.89 9.83
N MET A 899 21.07 -45.70 9.19
CA MET A 899 22.29 -44.93 9.00
C MET A 899 22.07 -43.45 9.31
N LEU A 900 23.08 -42.79 9.87
CA LEU A 900 23.09 -41.38 10.22
C LEU A 900 24.26 -40.67 9.54
N VAL A 901 23.96 -39.74 8.63
CA VAL A 901 24.94 -38.89 7.97
C VAL A 901 24.95 -37.51 8.62
N MET A 902 26.07 -37.14 9.22
CA MET A 902 26.27 -35.83 9.86
C MET A 902 27.18 -34.97 9.00
N VAL A 903 26.72 -33.82 8.54
CA VAL A 903 27.49 -32.89 7.70
C VAL A 903 27.77 -31.61 8.47
N SER A 904 29.05 -31.36 8.75
CA SER A 904 29.51 -30.20 9.52
C SER A 904 30.39 -29.25 8.71
N GLY A 905 30.22 -27.93 8.91
CA GLY A 905 31.09 -26.91 8.34
C GLY A 905 31.69 -26.00 9.42
N GLY A 906 33.01 -26.02 9.58
CA GLY A 906 33.73 -25.24 10.60
C GLY A 906 33.24 -25.53 12.02
N SER A 907 32.84 -24.49 12.77
CA SER A 907 32.31 -24.62 14.14
C SER A 907 30.97 -25.36 14.26
N GLY A 908 30.32 -25.68 13.13
CA GLY A 908 29.11 -26.52 13.08
C GLY A 908 29.33 -27.96 13.54
N ILE A 909 30.56 -28.38 13.83
CA ILE A 909 30.86 -29.70 14.40
C ILE A 909 30.45 -29.86 15.87
N ALA A 910 30.35 -28.74 16.62
CA ALA A 910 30.07 -28.74 18.06
C ALA A 910 28.85 -29.59 18.50
N PRO A 911 27.65 -29.47 17.90
CA PRO A 911 26.50 -30.31 18.27
C PRO A 911 26.73 -31.80 17.96
N PHE A 912 27.46 -32.13 16.90
CA PHE A 912 27.74 -33.52 16.53
C PHE A 912 28.69 -34.22 17.50
N ILE A 913 29.62 -33.47 18.11
CA ILE A 913 30.48 -34.01 19.19
C ILE A 913 29.62 -34.51 20.36
N SER A 914 28.59 -33.76 20.75
CA SER A 914 27.67 -34.18 21.82
C SER A 914 26.87 -35.43 21.43
N ILE A 915 26.33 -35.47 20.20
CA ILE A 915 25.52 -36.60 19.72
C ILE A 915 26.36 -37.88 19.64
N ILE A 916 27.60 -37.79 19.12
CA ILE A 916 28.49 -38.95 19.02
C ILE A 916 28.88 -39.46 20.40
N ARG A 917 29.19 -38.58 21.36
CA ARG A 917 29.45 -38.99 22.76
C ARG A 917 28.25 -39.69 23.40
N GLU A 918 27.03 -39.23 23.13
CA GLU A 918 25.81 -39.87 23.61
C GLU A 918 25.57 -41.24 22.94
N LEU A 919 25.83 -41.37 21.64
CA LEU A 919 25.77 -42.65 20.92
C LEU A 919 26.80 -43.65 21.47
N ILE A 920 28.03 -43.22 21.71
CA ILE A 920 29.08 -44.04 22.32
C ILE A 920 28.65 -44.49 23.72
N PHE A 921 28.17 -43.58 24.57
CA PHE A 921 27.68 -43.89 25.91
C PHE A 921 26.50 -44.87 25.88
N THR A 922 25.56 -44.69 24.96
CA THR A 922 24.40 -45.57 24.80
C THR A 922 24.84 -46.95 24.30
N ALA A 923 25.83 -47.02 23.41
CA ALA A 923 26.34 -48.27 22.84
C ALA A 923 27.07 -49.11 23.90
N THR A 924 27.84 -48.45 24.78
CA THR A 924 28.55 -49.11 25.88
C THR A 924 27.63 -49.50 27.02
N THR A 925 26.63 -48.69 27.35
CA THR A 925 25.79 -48.88 28.54
C THR A 925 24.53 -49.73 28.28
N LEU A 926 23.85 -49.55 27.14
CA LEU A 926 22.53 -50.13 26.88
C LEU A 926 22.55 -51.32 25.91
N LYS A 927 23.70 -51.67 25.32
CA LYS A 927 23.88 -52.77 24.34
C LYS A 927 22.80 -52.81 23.23
N SER A 928 22.24 -51.67 22.85
CA SER A 928 21.21 -51.56 21.80
C SER A 928 21.83 -51.57 20.39
N LYS A 929 21.06 -51.99 19.38
CA LYS A 929 21.44 -51.85 17.96
C LYS A 929 21.65 -50.37 17.65
N MET A 930 22.84 -49.99 17.20
CA MET A 930 23.15 -48.61 16.81
C MET A 930 23.10 -48.42 15.30
N PRO A 931 22.72 -47.21 14.83
CA PRO A 931 22.88 -46.84 13.43
C PRO A 931 24.34 -46.78 13.03
N ARG A 932 24.63 -47.04 11.76
CA ARG A 932 25.95 -46.74 11.15
C ARG A 932 26.08 -45.23 11.03
N VAL A 933 27.21 -44.64 11.43
CA VAL A 933 27.38 -43.17 11.47
C VAL A 933 28.49 -42.74 10.51
N LEU A 934 28.15 -41.85 9.58
CA LEU A 934 29.10 -41.18 8.67
C LEU A 934 29.18 -39.69 9.00
N LEU A 935 30.33 -39.22 9.48
CA LEU A 935 30.58 -37.81 9.79
C LEU A 935 31.43 -37.17 8.68
N ILE A 936 30.86 -36.20 7.97
CA ILE A 936 31.52 -35.42 6.93
C ILE A 936 31.82 -34.02 7.47
N CYS A 937 33.09 -33.69 7.60
CA CYS A 937 33.55 -32.38 8.09
C CYS A 937 34.24 -31.59 7.00
N ALA A 938 33.82 -30.35 6.76
CA ALA A 938 34.54 -29.42 5.90
C ALA A 938 35.16 -28.28 6.72
N PHE A 939 36.49 -28.22 6.69
CA PHE A 939 37.30 -27.24 7.40
C PHE A 939 38.00 -26.29 6.43
N LYS A 940 38.32 -25.08 6.91
CA LYS A 940 39.08 -24.12 6.09
C LYS A 940 40.57 -24.46 6.13
N TYR A 941 41.08 -24.78 7.30
CA TYR A 941 42.50 -25.01 7.56
C TYR A 941 42.74 -26.37 8.20
N SER A 942 43.94 -26.94 8.05
CA SER A 942 44.29 -28.22 8.69
C SER A 942 44.31 -28.14 10.21
N SER A 943 44.51 -26.95 10.78
CA SER A 943 44.45 -26.70 12.22
C SER A 943 43.09 -26.99 12.85
N ASP A 944 42.00 -26.84 12.09
CA ASP A 944 40.65 -27.07 12.58
C ASP A 944 40.37 -28.57 12.82
N LEU A 945 41.23 -29.47 12.31
CA LEU A 945 41.17 -30.92 12.57
C LEU A 945 41.33 -31.23 14.07
N THR A 946 41.95 -30.35 14.85
CA THR A 946 42.05 -30.50 16.32
C THR A 946 40.67 -30.55 17.01
N MET A 947 39.61 -30.07 16.36
CA MET A 947 38.23 -30.21 16.85
C MET A 947 37.72 -31.66 16.79
N LEU A 948 38.31 -32.52 15.94
CA LEU A 948 37.99 -33.95 15.88
C LEU A 948 38.60 -34.73 17.05
N ASP A 949 39.70 -34.25 17.62
CA ASP A 949 40.32 -34.87 18.81
C ASP A 949 39.37 -34.82 20.02
N LEU A 950 38.37 -33.91 20.01
CA LEU A 950 37.32 -33.83 21.03
C LEU A 950 36.28 -34.96 20.93
N LEU A 951 36.25 -35.74 19.83
CA LEU A 951 35.29 -36.84 19.65
C LEU A 951 35.65 -38.08 20.48
N VAL A 952 36.93 -38.29 20.78
CA VAL A 952 37.41 -39.48 21.51
C VAL A 952 37.54 -39.15 23.01
N PRO A 953 36.92 -39.92 23.92
CA PRO A 953 37.06 -39.68 25.35
C PRO A 953 38.50 -39.99 25.82
N ASN A 954 39.07 -39.09 26.64
CA ASN A 954 40.42 -39.17 27.21
C ASN A 954 40.65 -40.36 28.17
N SER A 955 39.65 -41.20 28.43
CA SER A 955 39.73 -42.30 29.39
C SER A 955 39.95 -43.64 28.67
N GLY A 956 41.22 -44.07 28.58
CA GLY A 956 41.68 -45.46 28.64
C GLY A 956 41.01 -46.53 27.74
N THR A 957 41.81 -47.07 26.83
CA THR A 957 41.64 -48.32 26.04
C THR A 957 40.68 -48.31 24.84
N PRO A 958 41.20 -48.34 23.59
CA PRO A 958 40.41 -48.41 22.35
C PRO A 958 40.22 -49.87 21.88
N SER A 959 39.84 -50.78 22.78
CA SER A 959 39.60 -52.19 22.41
C SER A 959 38.09 -52.52 22.44
N ARG A 960 37.49 -52.47 21.24
CA ARG A 960 36.13 -52.93 20.88
C ARG A 960 34.96 -52.08 21.42
N ILE A 961 34.65 -50.99 20.71
CA ILE A 961 33.24 -50.58 20.55
C ILE A 961 32.65 -51.50 19.46
N SER A 962 32.31 -52.75 19.80
CA SER A 962 31.88 -53.77 18.82
C SER A 962 30.54 -53.49 18.15
N ASN A 963 29.79 -52.49 18.64
CA ASN A 963 28.39 -52.26 18.28
C ASN A 963 28.11 -50.89 17.62
N LEU A 964 29.14 -50.06 17.33
CA LEU A 964 28.98 -48.77 16.64
C LEU A 964 30.01 -48.65 15.51
N GLU A 965 29.53 -48.57 14.27
CA GLU A 965 30.36 -48.33 13.08
C GLU A 965 30.39 -46.82 12.80
N LEU A 966 31.53 -46.17 13.09
CA LEU A 966 31.74 -44.73 12.91
C LEU A 966 32.83 -44.48 11.85
N GLU A 967 32.45 -43.81 10.77
CA GLU A 967 33.35 -43.38 9.69
C GLU A 967 33.44 -41.85 9.67
N ILE A 968 34.67 -41.31 9.59
CA ILE A 968 34.92 -39.86 9.59
C ILE A 968 35.67 -39.46 8.31
N GLU A 969 35.05 -38.60 7.50
CA GLU A 969 35.66 -37.97 6.33
C GLU A 969 35.85 -36.46 6.56
N ALA A 970 37.10 -36.02 6.59
CA ALA A 970 37.46 -34.61 6.77
C ALA A 970 38.01 -34.01 5.47
N TYR A 971 37.52 -32.84 5.09
CA TYR A 971 37.90 -32.11 3.87
C TYR A 971 38.51 -30.75 4.25
N ILE A 972 39.77 -30.52 3.87
CA ILE A 972 40.46 -29.24 4.06
C ILE A 972 40.39 -28.45 2.76
N THR A 973 39.74 -27.30 2.83
CA THR A 973 39.32 -26.56 1.62
C THR A 973 40.31 -25.49 1.13
N ARG A 974 41.34 -25.12 1.91
CA ARG A 974 42.35 -24.11 1.51
C ARG A 974 43.78 -24.62 1.39
N GLU A 975 44.10 -25.77 1.97
CA GLU A 975 45.44 -26.34 1.96
C GLU A 975 45.47 -27.59 1.09
N ASN A 976 46.46 -27.70 0.23
CA ASN A 976 46.62 -28.80 -0.74
C ASN A 976 47.52 -29.93 -0.23
N GLU A 977 48.30 -29.68 0.82
CA GLU A 977 49.24 -30.63 1.41
C GLU A 977 49.12 -30.62 2.95
N PRO A 978 49.43 -31.74 3.62
CA PRO A 978 49.47 -31.80 5.09
C PRO A 978 50.56 -30.88 5.67
N PRO A 979 50.31 -30.19 6.80
CA PRO A 979 51.32 -29.35 7.44
C PRO A 979 52.52 -30.17 7.94
N LEU A 980 53.74 -29.61 7.79
CA LEU A 980 55.02 -30.22 8.21
C LEU A 980 55.12 -30.43 9.74
N GLU A 981 54.46 -29.59 10.54
CA GLU A 981 54.33 -29.75 11.99
C GLU A 981 52.85 -29.81 12.39
N LYS A 982 52.51 -30.73 13.29
CA LYS A 982 51.14 -30.85 13.82
C LYS A 982 50.82 -29.68 14.76
N PRO A 983 49.64 -29.05 14.63
CA PRO A 983 49.18 -28.03 15.57
C PRO A 983 48.98 -28.66 16.96
N LYS A 984 49.69 -28.13 17.96
CA LYS A 984 49.57 -28.55 19.37
C LYS A 984 48.54 -27.68 20.09
N ILE A 985 47.89 -28.24 21.11
CA ILE A 985 47.04 -27.47 22.03
C ILE A 985 47.89 -26.37 22.68
N LEU A 986 47.43 -25.11 22.61
CA LEU A 986 48.23 -23.96 23.02
C LEU A 986 48.33 -23.84 24.55
N GLN A 987 47.24 -24.08 25.28
CA GLN A 987 47.22 -23.97 26.75
C GLN A 987 46.02 -24.68 27.39
N THR A 988 46.22 -25.36 28.52
CA THR A 988 45.14 -25.89 29.38
C THR A 988 45.24 -25.29 30.78
N ILE A 989 44.16 -24.68 31.25
CA ILE A 989 44.05 -24.08 32.59
C ILE A 989 43.02 -24.90 33.39
N ARG A 990 43.44 -25.54 34.50
CA ARG A 990 42.53 -26.23 35.45
C ARG A 990 42.31 -25.38 36.70
N PHE A 991 41.06 -25.30 37.17
CA PHE A 991 40.69 -24.52 38.34
C PHE A 991 40.47 -25.43 39.57
N LYS A 992 41.23 -25.24 40.66
CA LYS A 992 41.13 -26.06 41.90
C LYS A 992 39.79 -25.88 42.63
N PRO A 993 39.24 -26.93 43.29
CA PRO A 993 38.03 -26.84 44.11
C PRO A 993 38.26 -26.16 45.45
N ASN A 994 37.40 -25.17 45.78
CA ASN A 994 37.28 -24.60 47.13
C ASN A 994 36.26 -25.41 47.95
N SER A 995 36.51 -25.54 49.25
CA SER A 995 35.82 -26.42 50.19
C SER A 995 34.49 -25.88 50.77
N MET A 996 33.90 -24.83 50.19
CA MET A 996 32.66 -24.21 50.72
C MET A 996 31.42 -24.32 49.84
N ASP A 997 31.47 -25.05 48.73
CA ASP A 997 30.37 -25.04 47.76
C ASP A 997 29.44 -26.27 47.94
N ALA A 998 28.24 -26.02 48.48
CA ALA A 998 27.19 -27.02 48.69
C ALA A 998 26.64 -27.62 47.37
N PRO A 999 26.11 -28.86 47.37
CA PRO A 999 25.58 -29.48 46.16
C PRO A 999 24.36 -28.73 45.61
N LEU A 1000 24.40 -28.47 44.29
CA LEU A 1000 23.39 -27.73 43.54
C LEU A 1000 22.00 -28.40 43.56
N SER A 1001 20.96 -27.62 43.86
CA SER A 1001 19.56 -28.07 43.78
C SER A 1001 19.13 -28.35 42.33
N PRO A 1002 18.40 -29.45 42.04
CA PRO A 1002 18.03 -29.80 40.68
C PRO A 1002 16.95 -28.89 40.05
N THR A 1003 17.05 -28.68 38.74
CA THR A 1003 16.07 -28.04 37.82
C THR A 1003 14.65 -28.61 37.97
N LEU A 1004 13.59 -27.88 37.57
CA LEU A 1004 12.27 -28.50 37.35
C LEU A 1004 12.45 -29.68 36.39
N GLY A 1005 12.19 -30.90 36.85
CA GLY A 1005 12.37 -32.11 36.03
C GLY A 1005 11.33 -32.19 34.91
N SER A 1006 11.25 -33.34 34.23
CA SER A 1006 10.31 -33.65 33.14
C SER A 1006 8.83 -33.29 33.41
N ASN A 1007 8.44 -33.10 34.67
CA ASN A 1007 7.10 -32.66 35.10
C ASN A 1007 6.94 -31.12 35.18
N GLY A 1008 7.90 -30.33 34.69
CA GLY A 1008 7.85 -28.86 34.72
C GLY A 1008 6.61 -28.26 34.05
N TRP A 1009 6.04 -28.99 33.08
CA TRP A 1009 4.81 -28.62 32.36
C TRP A 1009 3.56 -28.61 33.25
N LEU A 1010 3.44 -29.57 34.17
CA LEU A 1010 2.32 -29.64 35.13
C LEU A 1010 2.39 -28.50 36.15
N TRP A 1011 3.61 -28.17 36.60
CA TRP A 1011 3.84 -27.04 37.51
C TRP A 1011 3.59 -25.70 36.83
N LEU A 1012 4.00 -25.55 35.56
CA LEU A 1012 3.70 -24.35 34.78
C LEU A 1012 2.19 -24.14 34.62
N GLY A 1013 1.45 -25.21 34.27
CA GLY A 1013 -0.01 -25.18 34.20
C GLY A 1013 -0.67 -24.87 35.54
N ALA A 1014 -0.16 -25.42 36.64
CA ALA A 1014 -0.65 -25.13 37.99
C ALA A 1014 -0.36 -23.69 38.44
N ILE A 1015 0.81 -23.12 38.10
CA ILE A 1015 1.18 -21.73 38.39
C ILE A 1015 0.30 -20.76 37.58
N ILE A 1016 0.05 -21.05 36.30
CA ILE A 1016 -0.85 -20.24 35.46
C ILE A 1016 -2.29 -20.29 36.01
N SER A 1017 -2.78 -21.47 36.34
CA SER A 1017 -4.15 -21.65 36.85
C SER A 1017 -4.32 -21.00 38.23
N SER A 1018 -3.37 -21.19 39.15
CA SER A 1018 -3.42 -20.60 40.49
C SER A 1018 -3.25 -19.09 40.48
N SER A 1019 -2.35 -18.52 39.66
CA SER A 1019 -2.22 -17.06 39.53
C SER A 1019 -3.46 -16.42 38.89
N PHE A 1020 -4.10 -17.09 37.93
CA PHE A 1020 -5.37 -16.61 37.36
C PHE A 1020 -6.51 -16.62 38.38
N ILE A 1021 -6.62 -17.65 39.21
CA ILE A 1021 -7.61 -17.72 40.30
C ILE A 1021 -7.34 -16.64 41.36
N ILE A 1022 -6.07 -16.47 41.77
CA ILE A 1022 -5.66 -15.42 42.71
C ILE A 1022 -5.99 -14.03 42.14
N TYR A 1023 -5.73 -13.80 40.85
CA TYR A 1023 -6.11 -12.57 40.16
C TYR A 1023 -7.62 -12.32 40.20
N LEU A 1024 -8.45 -13.32 39.87
CA LEU A 1024 -9.91 -13.18 39.92
C LEU A 1024 -10.43 -12.90 41.34
N LEU A 1025 -9.86 -13.55 42.36
CA LEU A 1025 -10.20 -13.32 43.76
C LEU A 1025 -9.85 -11.90 44.22
N PHE A 1026 -8.62 -11.44 43.94
CA PHE A 1026 -8.20 -10.09 44.27
C PHE A 1026 -9.00 -9.03 43.49
N MET A 1027 -9.33 -9.27 42.22
CA MET A 1027 -10.22 -8.41 41.43
C MET A 1027 -11.63 -8.34 42.02
N GLY A 1028 -12.18 -9.46 42.48
CA GLY A 1028 -13.47 -9.51 43.17
C GLY A 1028 -13.47 -8.69 44.47
N ILE A 1029 -12.40 -8.79 45.26
CA ILE A 1029 -12.22 -8.01 46.50
C ILE A 1029 -12.07 -6.52 46.20
N LEU A 1030 -11.21 -6.16 45.23
CA LEU A 1030 -10.99 -4.75 44.85
C LEU A 1030 -12.28 -4.11 44.31
N THR A 1031 -13.03 -4.85 43.48
CA THR A 1031 -14.29 -4.36 42.90
C THR A 1031 -15.35 -4.12 43.97
N ARG A 1032 -15.43 -5.01 44.97
CA ARG A 1032 -16.43 -4.94 46.04
C ARG A 1032 -16.12 -3.87 47.10
N TYR A 1033 -14.85 -3.65 47.43
CA TYR A 1033 -14.45 -2.76 48.53
C TYR A 1033 -13.93 -1.39 48.10
N TYR A 1034 -13.42 -1.24 46.87
CA TYR A 1034 -12.79 0.02 46.42
C TYR A 1034 -13.44 0.62 45.17
N ILE A 1035 -14.11 -0.15 44.31
CA ILE A 1035 -14.71 0.38 43.07
C ILE A 1035 -16.16 0.82 43.28
N PHE A 1036 -16.98 0.01 43.97
CA PHE A 1036 -18.38 0.36 44.25
C PHE A 1036 -18.61 1.58 45.17
N PRO A 1037 -17.71 1.97 46.11
CA PRO A 1037 -17.92 3.15 46.95
C PRO A 1037 -17.45 4.50 46.36
N ILE A 1038 -16.85 4.53 45.16
CA ILE A 1038 -16.33 5.80 44.59
C ILE A 1038 -17.49 6.57 43.96
N ASP A 1039 -17.97 7.56 44.72
CA ASP A 1039 -19.12 8.41 44.45
C ASP A 1039 -18.90 9.39 43.28
N HIS A 1040 -20.02 9.90 42.79
CA HIS A 1040 -20.35 10.33 41.42
C HIS A 1040 -19.62 11.55 40.81
N ASN A 1041 -18.53 12.08 41.40
CA ASN A 1041 -18.08 13.45 41.09
C ASN A 1041 -16.57 13.71 40.85
N THR A 1042 -15.73 12.69 40.68
CA THR A 1042 -14.34 12.85 40.20
C THR A 1042 -14.16 12.37 38.77
N SER A 1043 -13.30 13.06 38.00
CA SER A 1043 -12.94 12.79 36.60
C SER A 1043 -12.91 11.28 36.29
N LYS A 1044 -13.91 10.79 35.55
CA LYS A 1044 -14.04 9.38 35.13
C LYS A 1044 -12.74 8.82 34.53
N ILE A 1045 -11.94 9.67 33.88
CA ILE A 1045 -10.69 9.27 33.21
C ILE A 1045 -9.59 8.89 34.21
N PHE A 1046 -9.46 9.61 35.34
CA PHE A 1046 -8.41 9.34 36.32
C PHE A 1046 -8.70 8.05 37.13
N SER A 1047 -9.96 7.85 37.53
CA SER A 1047 -10.44 6.62 38.20
C SER A 1047 -10.20 5.39 37.34
N HIS A 1048 -10.53 5.46 36.04
CA HIS A 1048 -10.33 4.36 35.11
C HIS A 1048 -8.84 4.05 34.86
N THR A 1049 -7.98 5.07 34.83
CA THR A 1049 -6.54 4.86 34.57
C THR A 1049 -5.84 4.25 35.79
N LEU A 1050 -6.19 4.70 37.00
CA LEU A 1050 -5.72 4.09 38.25
C LEU A 1050 -6.17 2.62 38.36
N GLN A 1051 -7.39 2.31 37.91
CA GLN A 1051 -7.90 0.94 37.83
C GLN A 1051 -7.06 0.06 36.90
N ALA A 1052 -6.67 0.57 35.72
CA ALA A 1052 -5.82 -0.17 34.78
C ALA A 1052 -4.46 -0.50 35.40
N MET A 1053 -3.84 0.47 36.08
CA MET A 1053 -2.55 0.31 36.73
C MET A 1053 -2.61 -0.68 37.89
N LEU A 1054 -3.64 -0.57 38.74
CA LEU A 1054 -3.88 -1.52 39.84
C LEU A 1054 -4.10 -2.93 39.31
N ASN A 1055 -4.85 -3.11 38.22
CA ASN A 1055 -5.07 -4.42 37.59
C ASN A 1055 -3.75 -5.03 37.09
N MET A 1056 -2.91 -4.25 36.39
CA MET A 1056 -1.61 -4.72 35.90
C MET A 1056 -0.65 -5.07 37.06
N SER A 1057 -0.63 -4.25 38.12
CA SER A 1057 0.15 -4.53 39.33
C SER A 1057 -0.34 -5.78 40.06
N LEU A 1058 -1.65 -5.98 40.17
CA LEU A 1058 -2.26 -7.20 40.75
C LEU A 1058 -1.87 -8.45 39.95
N VAL A 1059 -1.89 -8.36 38.62
CA VAL A 1059 -1.47 -9.46 37.74
C VAL A 1059 -0.01 -9.81 38.03
N CYS A 1060 0.89 -8.82 38.09
CA CYS A 1060 2.29 -9.06 38.45
C CYS A 1060 2.45 -9.69 39.85
N ILE A 1061 1.74 -9.18 40.86
CA ILE A 1061 1.78 -9.71 42.23
C ILE A 1061 1.26 -11.15 42.28
N SER A 1062 0.15 -11.45 41.59
CA SER A 1062 -0.43 -12.80 41.55
C SER A 1062 0.50 -13.82 40.88
N ILE A 1063 1.22 -13.43 39.82
CA ILE A 1063 2.25 -14.26 39.19
C ILE A 1063 3.39 -14.51 40.18
N VAL A 1064 3.91 -13.46 40.83
CA VAL A 1064 5.03 -13.56 41.77
C VAL A 1064 4.68 -14.46 42.95
N VAL A 1065 3.49 -14.31 43.52
CA VAL A 1065 3.02 -15.14 44.65
C VAL A 1065 2.86 -16.60 44.22
N ALA A 1066 2.13 -16.89 43.14
CA ALA A 1066 1.90 -18.26 42.68
C ALA A 1066 3.20 -18.97 42.30
N ALA A 1067 4.11 -18.26 41.62
CA ALA A 1067 5.39 -18.82 41.20
C ALA A 1067 6.37 -18.98 42.37
N SER A 1068 6.38 -18.07 43.35
CA SER A 1068 7.18 -18.20 44.58
C SER A 1068 6.71 -19.39 45.43
N VAL A 1069 5.39 -19.58 45.57
CA VAL A 1069 4.81 -20.74 46.26
C VAL A 1069 5.13 -22.04 45.53
N GLY A 1070 4.95 -22.09 44.20
CA GLY A 1070 5.31 -23.25 43.38
C GLY A 1070 6.80 -23.59 43.48
N PHE A 1071 7.67 -22.58 43.50
CA PHE A 1071 9.11 -22.75 43.70
C PHE A 1071 9.44 -23.30 45.09
N LEU A 1072 8.86 -22.74 46.16
CA LEU A 1072 9.07 -23.21 47.54
C LEU A 1072 8.60 -24.67 47.73
N VAL A 1073 7.45 -25.03 47.18
CA VAL A 1073 6.91 -26.39 47.24
C VAL A 1073 7.81 -27.37 46.48
N ASN A 1074 8.26 -27.00 45.27
CA ASN A 1074 9.18 -27.85 44.51
C ASN A 1074 10.56 -27.96 45.17
N LYS A 1075 11.10 -26.87 45.74
CA LYS A 1075 12.35 -26.87 46.50
C LYS A 1075 12.27 -27.80 47.70
N ARG A 1076 11.16 -27.77 48.47
CA ARG A 1076 10.94 -28.64 49.63
C ARG A 1076 10.79 -30.11 49.23
N ARG A 1077 10.01 -30.41 48.19
CA ARG A 1077 9.85 -31.78 47.66
C ARG A 1077 11.18 -32.37 47.19
N LYS A 1078 11.98 -31.59 46.47
CA LYS A 1078 13.29 -32.04 45.99
C LYS A 1078 14.36 -32.11 47.07
N SER A 1079 14.25 -31.29 48.13
CA SER A 1079 15.05 -31.45 49.35
C SER A 1079 14.77 -32.81 50.00
N MET A 1080 13.50 -33.21 50.09
CA MET A 1080 13.13 -34.54 50.61
C MET A 1080 13.59 -35.68 49.69
N GLU A 1081 13.49 -35.53 48.37
CA GLU A 1081 14.01 -36.51 47.39
C GLU A 1081 15.54 -36.63 47.47
N ALA A 1082 16.27 -35.52 47.65
CA ALA A 1082 17.72 -35.50 47.82
C ALA A 1082 18.16 -36.14 49.14
N GLU A 1083 17.44 -35.89 50.23
CA GLU A 1083 17.67 -36.52 51.54
C GLU A 1083 17.41 -38.05 51.47
N GLN A 1084 16.40 -38.48 50.70
CA GLN A 1084 16.15 -39.89 50.42
C GLN A 1084 17.29 -40.55 49.61
N ILE A 1085 17.80 -39.87 48.57
CA ILE A 1085 18.89 -40.39 47.73
C ILE A 1085 20.20 -40.43 48.50
N GLN A 1086 20.49 -39.41 49.31
CA GLN A 1086 21.69 -39.37 50.14
C GLN A 1086 21.68 -40.46 51.23
N ASN A 1087 20.50 -40.80 51.77
CA ASN A 1087 20.32 -41.95 52.65
C ASN A 1087 20.50 -43.31 51.94
N VAL A 1088 20.25 -43.38 50.63
CA VAL A 1088 20.49 -44.59 49.80
C VAL A 1088 21.97 -44.69 49.38
N GLU A 1089 22.63 -43.60 49.02
CA GLU A 1089 24.07 -43.57 48.68
C GLU A 1089 24.95 -43.86 49.92
N ASN A 1090 24.53 -43.41 51.11
CA ASN A 1090 25.22 -43.73 52.37
C ASN A 1090 25.05 -45.21 52.80
N ALA A 1091 24.16 -45.97 52.17
CA ALA A 1091 23.94 -47.40 52.47
C ALA A 1091 24.79 -48.36 51.61
N THR A 1092 25.59 -47.84 50.67
CA THR A 1092 26.49 -48.63 49.80
C THR A 1092 27.96 -48.36 50.14
N PRO A 1093 28.83 -49.37 50.35
CA PRO A 1093 30.25 -49.15 50.68
C PRO A 1093 30.97 -48.45 49.54
N GLY A 1094 31.70 -47.38 49.90
CA GLY A 1094 32.24 -46.38 48.99
C GLY A 1094 33.34 -46.84 48.04
N VAL A 1095 33.33 -46.24 46.85
CA VAL A 1095 34.51 -46.06 45.99
C VAL A 1095 34.92 -44.59 46.09
N SER A 1096 36.17 -44.32 46.47
CA SER A 1096 36.66 -42.96 46.63
C SER A 1096 36.73 -42.21 45.29
N PRO A 1097 36.46 -40.88 45.25
CA PRO A 1097 36.51 -40.08 44.02
C PRO A 1097 37.93 -39.90 43.46
N ASP A 1098 38.96 -40.28 44.21
CA ASP A 1098 40.37 -40.01 43.87
C ASP A 1098 40.97 -40.98 42.83
N THR A 1099 40.19 -41.94 42.32
CA THR A 1099 40.65 -42.91 41.31
C THR A 1099 40.40 -42.49 39.85
N TRP A 1100 39.76 -41.34 39.61
CA TRP A 1100 39.37 -40.90 38.26
C TRP A 1100 40.36 -39.97 37.54
N PHE A 1101 41.48 -39.63 38.18
CA PHE A 1101 42.52 -38.80 37.57
C PHE A 1101 43.81 -39.62 37.41
N GLY A 1102 43.90 -40.32 36.27
CA GLY A 1102 45.17 -40.89 35.80
C GLY A 1102 46.19 -39.79 35.50
N ASP A 1103 47.46 -40.14 35.73
CA ASP A 1103 48.66 -39.33 35.56
C ASP A 1103 48.83 -38.88 34.10
N ASP A 1104 49.00 -37.57 33.84
CA ASP A 1104 49.12 -36.97 32.50
C ASP A 1104 50.47 -37.29 31.79
N ARG A 1105 51.24 -38.28 32.27
CA ARG A 1105 52.55 -38.67 31.70
C ARG A 1105 52.51 -39.73 30.60
N GLU A 1106 51.35 -40.27 30.26
CA GLU A 1106 51.19 -41.31 29.21
C GLU A 1106 50.46 -40.82 27.95
N LEU A 1107 50.54 -39.53 27.60
CA LEU A 1107 49.90 -38.98 26.39
C LEU A 1107 50.78 -38.94 25.14
N GLU A 1108 51.97 -39.54 25.16
CA GLU A 1108 52.89 -39.58 24.01
C GLU A 1108 52.83 -40.85 23.14
N SER A 1109 51.93 -41.80 23.41
CA SER A 1109 51.83 -43.00 22.56
C SER A 1109 50.39 -43.45 22.30
N LEU A 1110 49.73 -42.81 21.32
CA LEU A 1110 48.51 -43.35 20.72
C LEU A 1110 48.67 -43.53 19.20
N PRO A 1111 48.59 -44.78 18.68
CA PRO A 1111 48.66 -45.05 17.26
C PRO A 1111 47.27 -44.82 16.63
N HIS A 1112 46.97 -43.59 16.22
CA HIS A 1112 45.72 -43.29 15.51
C HIS A 1112 45.92 -43.35 13.99
N ARG A 1113 45.87 -44.56 13.43
CA ARG A 1113 45.59 -44.82 12.01
C ARG A 1113 44.57 -45.95 11.92
N SER A 1114 43.30 -45.61 11.67
CA SER A 1114 42.33 -46.56 11.06
C SER A 1114 40.97 -45.95 10.67
N PHE A 1115 40.52 -44.82 11.24
CA PHE A 1115 39.10 -44.41 11.08
C PHE A 1115 38.83 -43.04 10.42
N THR A 1116 39.86 -42.25 10.12
CA THR A 1116 39.69 -40.88 9.59
C THR A 1116 40.34 -40.74 8.22
N LYS A 1117 39.54 -40.46 7.19
CA LYS A 1117 40.02 -40.15 5.84
C LYS A 1117 40.09 -38.64 5.67
N VAL A 1118 41.30 -38.10 5.44
CA VAL A 1118 41.53 -36.66 5.29
C VAL A 1118 41.85 -36.35 3.82
N ASN A 1119 41.05 -35.45 3.22
CA ASN A 1119 41.20 -35.00 1.85
C ASN A 1119 41.65 -33.53 1.82
N TYR A 1120 42.76 -33.25 1.13
CA TYR A 1120 43.33 -31.90 0.97
C TYR A 1120 42.95 -31.30 -0.39
N GLY A 1121 42.84 -29.97 -0.45
CA GLY A 1121 42.64 -29.22 -1.70
C GLY A 1121 41.26 -29.37 -2.36
N GLY A 1122 40.28 -29.98 -1.68
CA GLY A 1122 38.97 -30.31 -2.25
C GLY A 1122 37.79 -29.99 -1.32
N ARG A 1123 36.64 -29.65 -1.90
CA ARG A 1123 35.36 -29.59 -1.17
C ARG A 1123 34.64 -30.94 -1.27
N PRO A 1124 33.88 -31.36 -0.24
CA PRO A 1124 33.08 -32.57 -0.34
C PRO A 1124 32.02 -32.42 -1.43
N GLU A 1125 31.92 -33.40 -2.33
CA GLU A 1125 30.81 -33.51 -3.28
C GLU A 1125 29.58 -34.07 -2.56
N LEU A 1126 28.98 -33.27 -1.67
CA LEU A 1126 27.92 -33.70 -0.74
C LEU A 1126 26.75 -34.39 -1.46
N LYS A 1127 26.36 -33.90 -2.64
CA LYS A 1127 25.29 -34.50 -3.43
C LYS A 1127 25.63 -35.92 -3.88
N ARG A 1128 26.88 -36.18 -4.28
CA ARG A 1128 27.32 -37.51 -4.71
C ARG A 1128 27.39 -38.47 -3.53
N ILE A 1129 28.03 -38.03 -2.43
CA ILE A 1129 28.19 -38.84 -1.22
C ILE A 1129 26.83 -39.26 -0.63
N LEU A 1130 25.86 -38.34 -0.58
CA LEU A 1130 24.52 -38.63 -0.07
C LEU A 1130 23.72 -39.58 -0.99
N LEU A 1131 23.94 -39.54 -2.31
CA LEU A 1131 23.26 -40.41 -3.28
C LEU A 1131 23.88 -41.83 -3.34
N GLU A 1132 25.12 -42.01 -2.91
CA GLU A 1132 25.79 -43.32 -2.85
C GLU A 1132 25.36 -44.16 -1.62
N CYS A 1133 24.63 -43.57 -0.66
CA CYS A 1133 24.13 -44.24 0.53
C CYS A 1133 22.91 -45.15 0.21
N LYS A 1134 23.10 -46.48 0.28
CA LYS A 1134 22.08 -47.49 -0.12
C LYS A 1134 21.19 -48.03 1.01
N GLU A 1135 21.30 -47.49 2.22
CA GLU A 1135 20.56 -48.00 3.38
C GLU A 1135 19.05 -47.63 3.32
N PRO A 1136 18.14 -48.42 3.93
CA PRO A 1136 16.68 -48.25 3.79
C PRO A 1136 16.15 -46.95 4.38
N SER A 1137 16.76 -46.49 5.48
CA SER A 1137 16.42 -45.23 6.13
C SER A 1137 17.69 -44.52 6.62
N VAL A 1138 17.96 -43.35 6.04
CA VAL A 1138 19.15 -42.55 6.32
C VAL A 1138 18.71 -41.21 6.92
N GLY A 1139 19.10 -40.94 8.17
CA GLY A 1139 18.96 -39.61 8.76
C GLY A 1139 20.10 -38.71 8.29
N VAL A 1140 19.81 -37.50 7.82
CA VAL A 1140 20.80 -36.51 7.38
C VAL A 1140 20.71 -35.27 8.26
N LEU A 1141 21.74 -35.05 9.07
CA LEU A 1141 21.86 -33.87 9.93
C LEU A 1141 22.89 -32.91 9.36
N VAL A 1142 22.52 -31.63 9.17
CA VAL A 1142 23.47 -30.60 8.71
C VAL A 1142 23.62 -29.44 9.69
N CYS A 1143 24.86 -29.08 9.99
CA CYS A 1143 25.20 -27.89 10.75
C CYS A 1143 26.40 -27.15 10.13
N GLY A 1144 26.20 -25.92 9.68
CA GLY A 1144 27.25 -25.17 8.99
C GLY A 1144 26.71 -23.97 8.22
N PRO A 1145 27.51 -23.31 7.37
CA PRO A 1145 27.12 -22.11 6.63
C PRO A 1145 25.83 -22.29 5.81
N LYS A 1146 25.07 -21.21 5.62
CA LYS A 1146 23.79 -21.21 4.87
C LYS A 1146 23.91 -21.94 3.51
N LYS A 1147 25.01 -21.73 2.78
CA LYS A 1147 25.27 -22.37 1.48
C LYS A 1147 25.34 -23.91 1.58
N MET A 1148 26.07 -24.44 2.57
CA MET A 1148 26.20 -25.88 2.80
C MET A 1148 24.86 -26.50 3.21
N ARG A 1149 24.10 -25.83 4.09
CA ARG A 1149 22.77 -26.30 4.50
C ARG A 1149 21.79 -26.38 3.33
N HIS A 1150 21.80 -25.39 2.44
CA HIS A 1150 21.01 -25.42 1.20
C HIS A 1150 21.48 -26.51 0.24
N GLU A 1151 22.78 -26.77 0.16
CA GLU A 1151 23.35 -27.82 -0.71
C GLU A 1151 22.92 -29.22 -0.24
N VAL A 1152 22.99 -29.49 1.06
CA VAL A 1152 22.50 -30.76 1.65
C VAL A 1152 20.98 -30.88 1.52
N ALA A 1153 20.23 -29.81 1.78
CA ALA A 1153 18.77 -29.81 1.61
C ALA A 1153 18.36 -30.04 0.13
N ALA A 1154 19.12 -29.48 -0.82
CA ALA A 1154 18.91 -29.70 -2.25
C ALA A 1154 19.26 -31.14 -2.69
N ALA A 1155 20.27 -31.75 -2.08
CA ALA A 1155 20.60 -33.16 -2.31
C ALA A 1155 19.49 -34.09 -1.78
N CYS A 1156 19.01 -33.84 -0.56
CA CYS A 1156 17.96 -34.64 0.08
C CYS A 1156 16.57 -34.45 -0.55
N SER A 1157 16.33 -33.35 -1.26
CA SER A 1157 15.06 -33.09 -1.98
C SER A 1157 15.05 -33.58 -3.43
N SER A 1158 16.12 -34.26 -3.88
CA SER A 1158 16.19 -34.83 -5.23
C SER A 1158 15.34 -36.10 -5.35
N SER A 1159 14.76 -36.35 -6.52
CA SER A 1159 13.84 -37.48 -6.79
C SER A 1159 14.47 -38.88 -6.69
N LEU A 1160 15.77 -38.97 -6.41
CA LEU A 1160 16.54 -40.20 -6.27
C LEU A 1160 16.78 -40.58 -4.79
N ALA A 1161 16.27 -39.79 -3.85
CA ALA A 1161 16.61 -39.82 -2.43
C ALA A 1161 15.39 -40.02 -1.51
N GLU A 1162 14.49 -40.96 -1.83
CA GLU A 1162 13.28 -41.25 -1.03
C GLU A 1162 13.60 -41.80 0.39
N ASN A 1163 14.80 -42.32 0.59
CA ASN A 1163 15.30 -42.88 1.85
C ASN A 1163 16.01 -41.86 2.77
N LEU A 1164 16.20 -40.61 2.34
CA LEU A 1164 16.91 -39.57 3.11
C LEU A 1164 15.93 -38.70 3.94
N HIS A 1165 16.15 -38.62 5.25
CA HIS A 1165 15.40 -37.77 6.17
C HIS A 1165 16.25 -36.60 6.65
N PHE A 1166 15.96 -35.40 6.14
CA PHE A 1166 16.76 -34.21 6.39
C PHE A 1166 16.32 -33.42 7.63
N GLU A 1167 17.29 -33.06 8.47
CA GLU A 1167 17.11 -32.12 9.57
C GLU A 1167 18.30 -31.13 9.66
N SER A 1168 18.00 -29.86 9.92
CA SER A 1168 19.02 -28.81 9.98
C SER A 1168 19.16 -28.22 11.37
N LEU A 1169 20.39 -28.23 11.89
CA LEU A 1169 20.75 -27.62 13.16
C LEU A 1169 21.29 -26.21 12.90
N SER A 1170 20.57 -25.19 13.37
CA SER A 1170 21.03 -23.79 13.28
C SER A 1170 21.76 -23.37 14.56
N PHE A 1171 23.07 -23.12 14.44
CA PHE A 1171 23.87 -22.44 15.46
C PHE A 1171 24.38 -21.14 14.84
N ASN A 1172 23.78 -20.00 15.20
CA ASN A 1172 24.27 -18.66 14.87
C ASN A 1172 24.18 -17.86 16.17
N TRP A 1173 25.31 -17.37 16.66
CA TRP A 1173 25.36 -16.31 17.66
C TRP A 1173 25.24 -14.95 16.96
#